data_AF-A0A080WHU8-F1
#
_entry.id   AF-A0A080WHU8-F1
#
_cell.length_a   1.000
_cell.length_b   1.000
_cell.length_c   1.000
_cell.angle_alpha   90.00
_cell.angle_beta   90.00
_cell.angle_gamma   90.00
#
_symmetry.space_group_name_H-M   'P 1'
#
loop_
_entity.id
_entity.type
_entity.pdbx_description
1 polymer ?
#
loop_
_entity_poly.entity_id
_entity_poly.type
_entity_poly.pdbx_seq_one_letter_code
_entity_poly.pdbx_strand_id
1 'polypeptide(L)'
;MCLGHAHSVNLPIRVNQTNPILIELLRFDLETGANETIVIPEKQAKTLRRQASQNYPKSEQREWLDLLYPVRKTGVYLIKKVVDESKLAVHHRSMDTLVVNCPKASMLTRGAHKCRGGLSDLTMSMHGTPPFKIKCSRTVNDVDQGISFQTIQPEGHQKLPEPEEEPTNPVLAKFSWARQQKVEVPLNESLTAFGEWTYAIEEIHDGCGNVVNYTKNPDIDEGLWSQHHPQSQQFFVHELPRVSLSGCDTQTYLQIAKGESIDLPVHFHDTGYGQNKDFPFTLSYSFSESGEDGDKREPTSVHEYEFKNANTKPRIKASGWYSITGISSPYCRGEVFEPSSCFLHNPAEPQLAIRHEKIYDTCANNSVGLLVYLDLIGTPPFKVRYSIEHSKGVQTRVHTINGLHGQLDLKPAEEGHYRYRFLDISDRIYEARSLKDSVPALEQDVKPPASAQFVGPLTSRKACFGEPVSMDVMFVGEPPWVLNYEVVHNGKRKKHELKSDTDVASLSTADLVNGGVYTVGLTSVKDRSNCKRALKEEIRIEARPKRPRVGFGQIDQKRTVLALEGKAVDLPLRLEGEAPWKVKYQNKLDPSAGPVEKTFWNANSVLRVTDQGLYEIIGLSDATCPGSVDEKAHIFEVSWIARPKITEVDGVKLGPQTIIAKDEVCEGDVNSLELKFGGNRPYTVRYEESYKAGNSNPTSRMRSLTAALNSASIPMRTNVAGNYTYKFLEIGDNLYSPEKKAKNPIIVTQKVNPRPSARFESPSKVYGFCKEEEQEDETIPIILEGIPPFTLELAVKHHSSAKPELLSIPNINSNRYALPVLRQYLDLGQHVISIRKVRDSRGCQRATEFDGSSVRVSISDVPTIIPLESREDYCVGERISFSLSGHAPFEIYYTFDGVARKAKSQATTFRRIAEMPGEFKITSVSDGASGRCRVHKNITKVIHQMPSVRISRGGVSVVDIPEGGEAEIMFEFWGTPPFEFTYTRSSNDGKGKKRVILDTKNDISHEHTKTIKASDEGTYEVISIKDRYCSFSTQSDKGSRRGFF
;
A
#
# COMPACT_ATOMS: atom_id res chain seq x y z
N MET A 1 -7.49 -1.50 -22.89
CA MET A 1 -7.14 -0.89 -24.19
C MET A 1 -6.84 0.58 -23.97
N CYS A 2 -5.94 1.18 -24.75
CA CYS A 2 -5.62 2.60 -24.60
C CYS A 2 -5.32 3.33 -25.92
N LEU A 3 -5.41 4.67 -25.88
CA LEU A 3 -5.05 5.61 -26.94
C LEU A 3 -3.72 6.29 -26.60
N GLY A 4 -2.76 6.30 -27.53
CA GLY A 4 -1.37 6.69 -27.27
C GLY A 4 -0.77 7.48 -28.43
N HIS A 5 0.44 7.10 -28.87
CA HIS A 5 1.01 7.65 -30.12
C HIS A 5 0.18 7.25 -31.35
N ALA A 6 -0.44 6.06 -31.34
CA ALA A 6 -1.45 5.71 -32.32
C ALA A 6 -2.74 6.53 -32.08
N HIS A 7 -3.09 7.40 -33.03
CA HIS A 7 -4.29 8.25 -33.00
C HIS A 7 -5.63 7.49 -33.04
N SER A 8 -5.60 6.15 -33.06
CA SER A 8 -6.77 5.29 -32.94
C SER A 8 -6.38 3.92 -32.38
N VAL A 9 -7.30 3.28 -31.65
CA VAL A 9 -7.18 1.88 -31.19
C VAL A 9 -8.34 1.05 -31.75
N ASN A 10 -8.08 -0.21 -32.10
CA ASN A 10 -9.08 -1.08 -32.74
C ASN A 10 -9.98 -1.77 -31.70
N LEU A 11 -11.23 -1.32 -31.59
CA LEU A 11 -12.28 -1.93 -30.78
C LEU A 11 -12.76 -3.25 -31.43
N PRO A 12 -12.59 -4.41 -30.78
CA PRO A 12 -13.03 -5.69 -31.33
C PRO A 12 -14.53 -5.91 -31.08
N ILE A 13 -15.30 -6.03 -32.16
CA ILE A 13 -16.74 -6.34 -32.12
C ILE A 13 -16.92 -7.77 -32.64
N ARG A 14 -17.11 -8.73 -31.74
CA ARG A 14 -17.31 -10.14 -32.09
C ARG A 14 -18.72 -10.38 -32.62
N VAL A 15 -18.82 -10.99 -33.82
CA VAL A 15 -20.08 -11.47 -34.40
C VAL A 15 -20.01 -12.97 -34.61
N ASN A 16 -21.12 -13.68 -34.35
CA ASN A 16 -21.24 -15.13 -34.52
C ASN A 16 -22.35 -15.40 -35.54
N GLN A 17 -21.99 -16.02 -36.68
CA GLN A 17 -22.90 -16.38 -37.79
C GLN A 17 -23.86 -15.25 -38.30
N THR A 18 -23.56 -13.97 -38.03
CA THR A 18 -24.43 -12.81 -38.33
C THR A 18 -23.83 -11.87 -39.37
N ASN A 19 -24.67 -11.25 -40.20
CA ASN A 19 -24.29 -10.41 -41.33
C ASN A 19 -24.74 -8.94 -41.09
N PRO A 20 -24.05 -8.20 -40.20
CA PRO A 20 -24.51 -6.87 -39.77
C PRO A 20 -24.52 -5.83 -40.91
N ILE A 21 -25.68 -5.21 -41.12
CA ILE A 21 -25.88 -4.04 -41.99
C ILE A 21 -25.93 -2.73 -41.19
N LEU A 22 -26.10 -2.79 -39.87
CA LEU A 22 -26.02 -1.65 -38.96
C LEU A 22 -25.45 -2.10 -37.61
N ILE A 23 -24.52 -1.33 -37.06
CA ILE A 23 -24.10 -1.45 -35.65
C ILE A 23 -24.18 -0.05 -35.02
N GLU A 24 -24.99 0.09 -33.96
CA GLU A 24 -24.99 1.27 -33.09
C GLU A 24 -24.18 0.93 -31.83
N LEU A 25 -23.13 1.70 -31.57
CA LEU A 25 -22.38 1.70 -30.31
C LEU A 25 -22.78 2.93 -29.48
N LEU A 26 -22.74 2.80 -28.16
CA LEU A 26 -22.88 3.92 -27.23
C LEU A 26 -21.54 4.10 -26.50
N ARG A 27 -20.92 5.28 -26.62
CA ARG A 27 -19.79 5.68 -25.76
C ARG A 27 -20.32 6.55 -24.62
N PHE A 28 -19.88 6.28 -23.39
CA PHE A 28 -19.85 7.27 -22.32
C PHE A 28 -18.43 7.83 -22.17
N ASP A 29 -18.32 9.15 -22.09
CA ASP A 29 -17.06 9.85 -21.85
C ASP A 29 -16.65 9.74 -20.37
N LEU A 30 -15.40 9.37 -20.08
CA LEU A 30 -14.95 9.10 -18.72
C LEU A 30 -14.86 10.36 -17.85
N GLU A 31 -14.43 11.48 -18.42
CA GLU A 31 -14.23 12.72 -17.66
C GLU A 31 -15.56 13.49 -17.54
N THR A 32 -16.24 13.73 -18.67
CA THR A 32 -17.46 14.56 -18.72
C THR A 32 -18.77 13.82 -18.45
N GLY A 33 -18.78 12.48 -18.55
CA GLY A 33 -20.01 11.67 -18.42
C GLY A 33 -20.98 11.74 -19.59
N ALA A 34 -20.70 12.57 -20.61
CA ALA A 34 -21.54 12.74 -21.80
C ALA A 34 -21.64 11.44 -22.62
N ASN A 35 -22.79 11.21 -23.26
CA ASN A 35 -23.01 10.04 -24.11
C ASN A 35 -22.98 10.39 -25.61
N GLU A 36 -22.40 9.49 -26.41
CA GLU A 36 -22.23 9.66 -27.86
C GLU A 36 -22.63 8.35 -28.56
N THR A 37 -23.68 8.38 -29.38
CA THR A 37 -24.05 7.20 -30.21
C THR A 37 -23.21 7.22 -31.49
N ILE A 38 -22.42 6.18 -31.70
CA ILE A 38 -21.58 5.98 -32.89
C ILE A 38 -22.28 4.96 -33.79
N VAL A 39 -22.51 5.34 -35.05
CA VAL A 39 -23.23 4.52 -36.03
C VAL A 39 -22.25 4.00 -37.08
N ILE A 40 -22.16 2.67 -37.21
CA ILE A 40 -21.39 1.99 -38.24
C ILE A 40 -22.36 1.53 -39.35
N PRO A 41 -22.39 2.18 -40.51
CA PRO A 41 -23.32 1.86 -41.59
C PRO A 41 -22.86 0.63 -42.40
N GLU A 42 -23.80 0.04 -43.16
CA GLU A 42 -23.63 -1.18 -43.95
C GLU A 42 -22.31 -1.26 -44.75
N LYS A 43 -21.96 -0.18 -45.49
CA LYS A 43 -20.72 -0.12 -46.28
C LYS A 43 -19.46 -0.29 -45.42
N GLN A 44 -19.46 0.22 -44.20
CA GLN A 44 -18.35 0.10 -43.26
C GLN A 44 -18.37 -1.27 -42.57
N ALA A 45 -19.54 -1.75 -42.12
CA ALA A 45 -19.69 -3.09 -41.53
C ALA A 45 -19.25 -4.22 -42.49
N LYS A 46 -19.66 -4.15 -43.77
CA LYS A 46 -19.20 -5.07 -44.82
C LYS A 46 -17.69 -4.98 -45.09
N THR A 47 -17.10 -3.78 -45.03
CA THR A 47 -15.64 -3.58 -45.15
C THR A 47 -14.88 -4.23 -44.00
N LEU A 48 -15.31 -3.97 -42.74
CA LEU A 48 -14.72 -4.55 -41.53
C LEU A 48 -14.80 -6.09 -41.54
N ARG A 49 -15.95 -6.65 -41.95
CA ARG A 49 -16.13 -8.10 -42.10
C ARG A 49 -15.19 -8.67 -43.16
N ARG A 50 -15.04 -8.01 -44.31
CA ARG A 50 -14.12 -8.44 -45.36
C ARG A 50 -12.69 -8.50 -44.83
N GLN A 51 -12.24 -7.46 -44.14
CA GLN A 51 -10.92 -7.42 -43.49
C GLN A 51 -10.75 -8.55 -42.47
N ALA A 52 -11.72 -8.75 -41.56
CA ALA A 52 -11.69 -9.85 -40.59
C ALA A 52 -11.60 -11.22 -41.28
N SER A 53 -12.35 -11.45 -42.37
CA SER A 53 -12.33 -12.70 -43.15
C SER A 53 -11.06 -12.91 -43.98
N GLN A 54 -10.27 -11.85 -44.24
CA GLN A 54 -8.99 -11.95 -44.97
C GLN A 54 -7.82 -12.35 -44.05
N ASN A 55 -7.97 -12.19 -42.72
CA ASN A 55 -6.94 -12.48 -41.74
C ASN A 55 -6.87 -13.97 -41.31
N TYR A 56 -7.72 -14.83 -41.87
CA TYR A 56 -7.75 -16.27 -41.54
C TYR A 56 -7.63 -17.14 -42.81
N PRO A 57 -6.84 -18.23 -42.79
CA PRO A 57 -6.76 -19.17 -43.91
C PRO A 57 -8.08 -19.93 -44.07
N LYS A 58 -8.45 -20.25 -45.32
CA LYS A 58 -9.73 -20.93 -45.66
C LYS A 58 -9.96 -22.30 -45.00
N SER A 59 -8.94 -22.89 -44.37
CA SER A 59 -9.02 -24.14 -43.63
C SER A 59 -9.54 -24.00 -42.19
N GLU A 60 -9.52 -22.78 -41.61
CA GLU A 60 -10.07 -22.53 -40.27
C GLU A 60 -11.45 -21.82 -40.37
N GLN A 61 -12.51 -22.61 -40.56
CA GLN A 61 -13.88 -22.10 -40.37
C GLN A 61 -14.18 -21.92 -38.87
N ARG A 62 -13.79 -20.77 -38.32
CA ARG A 62 -14.24 -20.34 -36.98
C ARG A 62 -15.68 -19.85 -37.06
N GLU A 63 -16.47 -20.16 -36.03
CA GLU A 63 -17.89 -19.78 -35.97
C GLU A 63 -18.09 -18.26 -35.80
N TRP A 64 -17.09 -17.58 -35.22
CA TRP A 64 -17.11 -16.14 -34.94
C TRP A 64 -16.03 -15.36 -35.71
N LEU A 65 -16.33 -14.09 -35.97
CA LEU A 65 -15.45 -13.10 -36.59
C LEU A 65 -15.31 -11.87 -35.67
N ASP A 66 -14.08 -11.38 -35.50
CA ASP A 66 -13.79 -10.17 -34.73
C ASP A 66 -13.62 -8.96 -35.66
N LEU A 67 -14.59 -8.04 -35.65
CA LEU A 67 -14.59 -6.83 -36.46
C LEU A 67 -13.80 -5.73 -35.74
N LEU A 68 -12.68 -5.28 -36.31
CA LEU A 68 -11.77 -4.32 -35.68
C LEU A 68 -12.11 -2.87 -36.04
N TYR A 69 -12.91 -2.19 -35.21
CA TYR A 69 -13.37 -0.82 -35.46
C TYR A 69 -12.42 0.24 -34.82
N PRO A 70 -11.76 1.11 -35.60
CA PRO A 70 -10.82 2.09 -35.05
C PRO A 70 -11.53 3.25 -34.33
N VAL A 71 -11.40 3.33 -33.00
CA VAL A 71 -11.91 4.44 -32.17
C VAL A 71 -10.82 5.44 -31.82
N ARG A 72 -11.17 6.71 -31.65
CA ARG A 72 -10.24 7.85 -31.42
C ARG A 72 -10.49 8.66 -30.12
N LYS A 73 -11.45 8.26 -29.30
CA LYS A 73 -11.85 8.97 -28.07
C LYS A 73 -11.79 8.00 -26.88
N THR A 74 -11.43 8.48 -25.70
CA THR A 74 -11.51 7.71 -24.45
C THR A 74 -12.95 7.54 -24.01
N GLY A 75 -13.29 6.43 -23.36
CA GLY A 75 -14.66 6.15 -22.94
C GLY A 75 -14.95 4.70 -22.61
N VAL A 76 -16.15 4.48 -22.07
CA VAL A 76 -16.78 3.16 -21.95
C VAL A 76 -17.63 2.95 -23.20
N TYR A 77 -17.33 1.90 -23.98
CA TYR A 77 -18.03 1.55 -25.22
C TYR A 77 -18.94 0.34 -24.98
N LEU A 78 -20.22 0.49 -25.33
CA LEU A 78 -21.24 -0.57 -25.25
C LEU A 78 -21.86 -0.78 -26.63
N ILE A 79 -22.28 -2.02 -26.92
CA ILE A 79 -23.18 -2.28 -28.06
C ILE A 79 -24.59 -1.87 -27.65
N LYS A 80 -25.24 -1.02 -28.47
CA LYS A 80 -26.61 -0.53 -28.24
C LYS A 80 -27.63 -1.29 -29.10
N LYS A 81 -27.25 -1.60 -30.35
CA LYS A 81 -28.11 -2.26 -31.34
C LYS A 81 -27.26 -2.83 -32.47
N VAL A 82 -27.65 -3.98 -32.99
CA VAL A 82 -27.12 -4.54 -34.24
C VAL A 82 -28.30 -4.95 -35.10
N VAL A 83 -28.23 -4.74 -36.41
CA VAL A 83 -29.24 -5.17 -37.38
C VAL A 83 -28.56 -6.01 -38.46
N ASP A 84 -29.12 -7.18 -38.74
CA ASP A 84 -28.65 -8.15 -39.72
C ASP A 84 -29.21 -7.88 -41.13
N GLU A 85 -28.67 -8.50 -42.18
CA GLU A 85 -29.14 -8.37 -43.55
C GLU A 85 -30.61 -8.79 -43.76
N SER A 86 -31.12 -9.67 -42.89
CA SER A 86 -32.56 -9.99 -42.73
C SER A 86 -33.43 -8.79 -42.27
N LYS A 87 -32.81 -7.64 -41.96
CA LYS A 87 -33.40 -6.44 -41.32
C LYS A 87 -33.91 -6.67 -39.89
N LEU A 88 -33.63 -7.84 -39.30
CA LEU A 88 -33.98 -8.15 -37.91
C LEU A 88 -32.92 -7.60 -36.94
N ALA A 89 -33.38 -7.21 -35.76
CA ALA A 89 -32.49 -6.78 -34.67
C ALA A 89 -31.80 -8.00 -34.05
N VAL A 90 -30.47 -8.00 -34.04
CA VAL A 90 -29.66 -9.09 -33.49
C VAL A 90 -29.62 -8.98 -31.96
N HIS A 91 -29.94 -10.09 -31.30
CA HIS A 91 -29.75 -10.22 -29.86
C HIS A 91 -28.24 -10.24 -29.55
N HIS A 92 -27.78 -9.30 -28.73
CA HIS A 92 -26.37 -9.06 -28.45
C HIS A 92 -26.11 -9.10 -26.94
N ARG A 93 -24.90 -9.52 -26.56
CA ARG A 93 -24.47 -9.47 -25.17
C ARG A 93 -23.87 -8.10 -24.86
N SER A 94 -24.40 -7.41 -23.87
CA SER A 94 -23.83 -6.14 -23.39
C SER A 94 -22.53 -6.40 -22.64
N MET A 95 -21.39 -6.18 -23.30
CA MET A 95 -20.08 -6.09 -22.66
C MET A 95 -19.57 -4.66 -22.71
N ASP A 96 -19.23 -4.13 -21.55
CA ASP A 96 -18.63 -2.80 -21.42
C ASP A 96 -17.15 -2.87 -21.80
N THR A 97 -16.73 -2.17 -22.85
CA THR A 97 -15.32 -2.13 -23.28
C THR A 97 -14.69 -0.79 -22.95
N LEU A 98 -13.63 -0.82 -22.14
CA LEU A 98 -12.98 0.38 -21.61
C LEU A 98 -11.78 0.80 -22.47
N VAL A 99 -11.77 2.07 -22.90
CA VAL A 99 -10.70 2.71 -23.66
C VAL A 99 -10.19 3.95 -22.91
N VAL A 100 -8.97 3.88 -22.39
CA VAL A 100 -8.31 4.95 -21.60
C VAL A 100 -7.18 5.61 -22.39
N ASN A 101 -6.51 6.64 -21.83
CA ASN A 101 -5.26 7.15 -22.40
C ASN A 101 -4.09 6.28 -21.93
N CYS A 102 -3.17 5.95 -22.84
CA CYS A 102 -2.03 5.08 -22.52
C CYS A 102 -1.12 5.74 -21.48
N PRO A 103 -0.53 4.96 -20.56
CA PRO A 103 0.30 5.51 -19.50
C PRO A 103 1.53 6.22 -20.07
N LYS A 104 1.82 7.41 -19.54
CA LYS A 104 3.03 8.19 -19.82
C LYS A 104 3.75 8.48 -18.51
N ALA A 105 5.07 8.55 -18.56
CA ALA A 105 5.91 8.84 -17.40
C ALA A 105 7.10 9.73 -17.79
N SER A 106 7.55 10.54 -16.83
CA SER A 106 8.72 11.41 -16.98
C SER A 106 9.44 11.61 -15.65
N MET A 107 10.76 11.80 -15.71
CA MET A 107 11.60 12.23 -14.59
C MET A 107 11.74 13.76 -14.58
N LEU A 108 11.84 14.34 -13.40
CA LEU A 108 12.14 15.75 -13.14
C LEU A 108 13.20 15.81 -12.03
N THR A 109 14.25 16.62 -12.19
CA THR A 109 15.21 16.91 -11.11
C THR A 109 15.26 18.40 -10.80
N ARG A 110 15.82 18.72 -9.62
CA ARG A 110 16.20 20.09 -9.23
C ARG A 110 17.72 20.20 -9.20
N GLY A 111 18.29 20.63 -10.32
CA GLY A 111 19.72 20.88 -10.51
C GLY A 111 20.51 19.67 -11.01
N ALA A 112 21.54 19.94 -11.81
CA ALA A 112 22.46 18.92 -12.37
C ALA A 112 23.64 18.57 -11.44
N HIS A 113 23.83 19.34 -10.37
CA HIS A 113 24.91 19.16 -9.40
C HIS A 113 24.32 18.96 -8.00
N LYS A 114 24.86 18.00 -7.26
CA LYS A 114 24.49 17.64 -5.89
C LYS A 114 25.73 17.41 -5.04
N CYS A 115 25.55 17.35 -3.72
CA CYS A 115 26.61 17.02 -2.77
C CYS A 115 26.38 15.64 -2.17
N ARG A 116 27.47 14.90 -1.93
CA ARG A 116 27.45 13.66 -1.14
C ARG A 116 26.86 13.94 0.25
N GLY A 117 26.05 13.01 0.75
CA GLY A 117 25.23 13.18 1.96
C GLY A 117 23.88 13.86 1.72
N GLY A 118 23.76 14.66 0.65
CA GLY A 118 22.49 15.28 0.23
C GLY A 118 21.48 14.29 -0.34
N LEU A 119 20.33 14.82 -0.78
CA LEU A 119 19.28 14.06 -1.45
C LEU A 119 19.32 14.27 -2.98
N SER A 120 18.86 13.26 -3.71
CA SER A 120 18.67 13.30 -5.17
C SER A 120 17.65 14.36 -5.63
N ASP A 121 16.62 14.65 -4.83
CA ASP A 121 15.47 15.52 -5.14
C ASP A 121 14.76 15.21 -6.48
N LEU A 122 14.82 13.95 -6.93
CA LEU A 122 14.12 13.49 -8.13
C LEU A 122 12.61 13.39 -7.89
N THR A 123 11.82 13.73 -8.89
CA THR A 123 10.36 13.53 -8.89
C THR A 123 9.92 12.87 -10.20
N MET A 124 9.29 11.71 -10.10
CA MET A 124 8.75 10.95 -11.22
C MET A 124 7.27 11.28 -11.40
N SER A 125 6.92 11.90 -12.54
CA SER A 125 5.56 12.30 -12.90
C SER A 125 4.94 11.30 -13.87
N MET A 126 3.77 10.75 -13.53
CA MET A 126 3.03 9.79 -14.34
C MET A 126 1.64 10.28 -14.68
N HIS A 127 1.13 9.89 -15.85
CA HIS A 127 -0.19 10.26 -16.36
C HIS A 127 -0.87 9.05 -17.00
N GLY A 128 -2.12 8.76 -16.62
CA GLY A 128 -2.90 7.62 -17.14
C GLY A 128 -3.94 7.16 -16.13
N THR A 129 -4.40 5.91 -16.22
CA THR A 129 -5.36 5.33 -15.27
C THR A 129 -4.61 4.52 -14.18
N PRO A 130 -4.61 4.95 -12.90
CA PRO A 130 -3.96 4.19 -11.82
C PRO A 130 -4.72 2.88 -11.49
N PRO A 131 -4.15 1.97 -10.67
CA PRO A 131 -2.79 2.00 -10.14
C PRO A 131 -1.73 1.70 -11.21
N PHE A 132 -0.64 2.45 -11.19
CA PHE A 132 0.49 2.23 -12.10
C PHE A 132 1.47 1.18 -11.55
N LYS A 133 2.25 0.60 -12.46
CA LYS A 133 3.46 -0.18 -12.14
C LYS A 133 4.59 0.35 -13.02
N ILE A 134 5.81 0.47 -12.50
CA ILE A 134 6.91 1.05 -13.28
C ILE A 134 8.24 0.36 -13.01
N LYS A 135 9.01 0.15 -14.08
CA LYS A 135 10.38 -0.37 -14.05
C LYS A 135 11.34 0.76 -14.38
N CYS A 136 12.39 0.92 -13.58
CA CYS A 136 13.40 1.94 -13.73
C CYS A 136 14.80 1.35 -13.58
N SER A 137 15.78 1.87 -14.31
CA SER A 137 17.20 1.60 -14.10
C SER A 137 17.84 2.75 -13.31
N ARG A 138 18.91 2.45 -12.59
CA ARG A 138 19.71 3.43 -11.85
C ARG A 138 21.17 3.03 -11.95
N THR A 139 21.94 3.73 -12.78
CA THR A 139 23.39 3.58 -12.85
C THR A 139 24.07 4.59 -11.94
N VAL A 140 25.04 4.10 -11.16
CA VAL A 140 25.94 4.93 -10.35
C VAL A 140 27.37 4.56 -10.74
N ASN A 141 28.08 5.49 -11.39
CA ASN A 141 29.40 5.24 -12.00
C ASN A 141 29.41 3.92 -12.83
N ASP A 142 28.51 3.85 -13.82
CA ASP A 142 28.29 2.69 -14.73
C ASP A 142 27.82 1.37 -14.09
N VAL A 143 27.64 1.30 -12.77
CA VAL A 143 27.05 0.13 -12.10
C VAL A 143 25.52 0.26 -12.03
N ASP A 144 24.79 -0.51 -12.84
CA ASP A 144 23.32 -0.55 -12.78
C ASP A 144 22.80 -1.30 -11.53
N GLN A 145 21.77 -0.72 -10.93
CA GLN A 145 21.05 -1.23 -9.77
C GLN A 145 19.55 -0.98 -9.97
N GLY A 146 18.96 -1.67 -10.96
CA GLY A 146 17.57 -1.49 -11.36
C GLY A 146 16.53 -1.65 -10.24
N ILE A 147 15.51 -0.78 -10.27
CA ILE A 147 14.45 -0.64 -9.27
C ILE A 147 13.09 -0.85 -9.95
N SER A 148 12.19 -1.63 -9.34
CA SER A 148 10.82 -1.80 -9.83
C SER A 148 9.79 -1.53 -8.75
N PHE A 149 8.80 -0.70 -9.08
CA PHE A 149 7.69 -0.35 -8.20
C PHE A 149 6.43 -1.04 -8.71
N GLN A 150 5.82 -1.88 -7.86
CA GLN A 150 4.78 -2.83 -8.28
C GLN A 150 3.36 -2.27 -8.16
N THR A 151 3.16 -1.23 -7.35
CA THR A 151 1.91 -0.46 -7.24
C THR A 151 2.21 1.01 -6.92
N ILE A 152 1.59 1.92 -7.67
CA ILE A 152 1.60 3.36 -7.43
C ILE A 152 0.19 3.91 -7.63
N GLN A 153 -0.39 4.49 -6.59
CA GLN A 153 -1.79 4.90 -6.53
C GLN A 153 -1.92 6.21 -5.75
N PRO A 154 -2.66 7.22 -6.25
CA PRO A 154 -2.77 8.50 -5.56
C PRO A 154 -3.70 8.41 -4.35
N GLU A 155 -3.41 9.23 -3.34
CA GLU A 155 -4.27 9.39 -2.16
C GLU A 155 -5.63 9.97 -2.60
N GLY A 156 -6.73 9.40 -2.09
CA GLY A 156 -8.09 9.82 -2.45
C GLY A 156 -8.62 9.24 -3.77
N HIS A 157 -7.93 8.30 -4.41
CA HIS A 157 -8.53 7.51 -5.49
C HIS A 157 -9.78 6.77 -4.95
N GLN A 158 -10.97 7.08 -5.49
CA GLN A 158 -12.24 6.64 -4.91
C GLN A 158 -12.40 5.12 -4.98
N LYS A 159 -13.10 4.55 -3.98
CA LYS A 159 -13.50 3.15 -3.96
C LYS A 159 -14.21 2.77 -5.27
N LEU A 160 -14.17 1.49 -5.63
CA LEU A 160 -15.25 0.90 -6.41
C LEU A 160 -16.57 1.16 -5.66
N PRO A 161 -17.63 1.75 -6.27
CA PRO A 161 -18.80 2.17 -5.50
C PRO A 161 -19.44 1.02 -4.72
N GLU A 162 -19.64 1.23 -3.41
CA GLU A 162 -20.49 0.38 -2.61
C GLU A 162 -21.96 0.56 -3.07
N PRO A 163 -22.82 -0.48 -3.04
CA PRO A 163 -24.03 -0.51 -3.88
C PRO A 163 -25.22 0.35 -3.40
N GLU A 164 -24.99 1.31 -2.50
CA GLU A 164 -26.06 1.91 -1.65
C GLU A 164 -26.47 3.34 -2.02
N GLU A 165 -25.74 4.04 -2.90
CA GLU A 165 -26.19 5.32 -3.47
C GLU A 165 -26.68 5.13 -4.92
N GLU A 166 -27.96 5.43 -5.21
CA GLU A 166 -28.48 5.42 -6.58
C GLU A 166 -27.88 6.56 -7.43
N PRO A 167 -27.01 6.27 -8.42
CA PRO A 167 -26.35 7.33 -9.18
C PRO A 167 -27.25 7.84 -10.31
N THR A 168 -27.25 9.15 -10.56
CA THR A 168 -27.95 9.78 -11.70
C THR A 168 -27.53 9.22 -13.08
N ASN A 169 -26.40 8.51 -13.15
CA ASN A 169 -26.08 7.60 -14.25
C ASN A 169 -25.31 6.37 -13.71
N PRO A 170 -25.95 5.19 -13.53
CA PRO A 170 -25.33 4.04 -12.89
C PRO A 170 -24.16 3.43 -13.67
N VAL A 171 -24.09 3.65 -14.99
CA VAL A 171 -22.94 3.22 -15.82
C VAL A 171 -21.71 4.04 -15.48
N LEU A 172 -21.85 5.35 -15.24
CA LEU A 172 -20.69 6.22 -15.01
C LEU A 172 -20.07 5.99 -13.63
N ALA A 173 -20.90 5.78 -12.60
CA ALA A 173 -20.42 5.46 -11.25
C ALA A 173 -19.53 4.20 -11.25
N LYS A 174 -19.97 3.13 -11.92
CA LYS A 174 -19.23 1.86 -12.09
C LYS A 174 -17.82 2.01 -12.68
N PHE A 175 -17.54 3.09 -13.41
CA PHE A 175 -16.28 3.32 -14.12
C PHE A 175 -15.56 4.62 -13.71
N SER A 176 -15.94 5.24 -12.59
CA SER A 176 -15.29 6.46 -12.06
C SER A 176 -13.77 6.31 -11.84
N TRP A 177 -13.35 5.13 -11.37
CA TRP A 177 -11.94 4.75 -11.16
C TRP A 177 -11.09 4.78 -12.44
N ALA A 178 -11.70 4.65 -13.61
CA ALA A 178 -10.98 4.54 -14.88
C ALA A 178 -10.47 5.88 -15.45
N ARG A 179 -10.82 7.00 -14.80
CA ARG A 179 -10.43 8.36 -15.21
C ARG A 179 -8.91 8.57 -15.25
N GLN A 180 -8.47 9.51 -16.08
CA GLN A 180 -7.06 9.86 -16.16
C GLN A 180 -6.63 10.71 -14.96
N GLN A 181 -5.54 10.31 -14.29
CA GLN A 181 -4.97 11.03 -13.16
C GLN A 181 -3.48 11.31 -13.39
N LYS A 182 -2.98 12.40 -12.80
CA LYS A 182 -1.55 12.71 -12.68
C LYS A 182 -1.07 12.27 -11.30
N VAL A 183 0.07 11.60 -11.23
CA VAL A 183 0.66 11.12 -9.97
C VAL A 183 2.14 11.46 -9.96
N GLU A 184 2.60 12.12 -8.90
CA GLU A 184 4.00 12.48 -8.69
C GLU A 184 4.59 11.68 -7.53
N VAL A 185 5.75 11.06 -7.76
CA VAL A 185 6.48 10.25 -6.77
C VAL A 185 7.86 10.87 -6.54
N PRO A 186 8.14 11.43 -5.36
CA PRO A 186 9.48 11.88 -5.00
C PRO A 186 10.39 10.68 -4.75
N LEU A 187 11.49 10.59 -5.50
CA LEU A 187 12.52 9.55 -5.41
C LEU A 187 13.73 10.11 -4.62
N ASN A 188 13.48 10.52 -3.38
CA ASN A 188 14.48 11.13 -2.50
C ASN A 188 15.38 10.07 -1.86
N GLU A 189 16.55 9.84 -2.44
CA GLU A 189 17.58 8.92 -1.95
C GLU A 189 18.79 9.70 -1.41
N SER A 190 19.44 9.16 -0.37
CA SER A 190 20.69 9.68 0.17
C SER A 190 21.88 9.38 -0.74
N LEU A 191 22.58 10.44 -1.15
CA LEU A 191 23.67 10.36 -2.11
C LEU A 191 24.97 9.91 -1.41
N THR A 192 25.10 8.60 -1.22
CA THR A 192 26.20 7.97 -0.46
C THR A 192 27.54 7.88 -1.21
N ALA A 193 27.50 7.89 -2.54
CA ALA A 193 28.65 7.81 -3.44
C ALA A 193 28.76 9.06 -4.32
N PHE A 194 29.98 9.56 -4.50
CA PHE A 194 30.30 10.63 -5.46
C PHE A 194 30.26 10.12 -6.90
N GLY A 195 30.32 11.05 -7.86
CA GLY A 195 30.41 10.75 -9.29
C GLY A 195 29.07 10.86 -10.01
N GLU A 196 28.91 10.11 -11.09
CA GLU A 196 27.76 10.24 -11.98
C GLU A 196 26.60 9.32 -11.58
N TRP A 197 25.40 9.90 -11.50
CA TRP A 197 24.15 9.20 -11.20
C TRP A 197 23.16 9.42 -12.34
N THR A 198 22.71 8.33 -12.97
CA THR A 198 21.71 8.36 -14.05
C THR A 198 20.53 7.45 -13.72
N TYR A 199 19.32 7.99 -13.85
CA TYR A 199 18.06 7.31 -13.65
C TYR A 199 17.29 7.26 -14.96
N ALA A 200 16.68 6.12 -15.30
CA ALA A 200 15.89 5.96 -16.52
C ALA A 200 14.58 5.21 -16.25
N ILE A 201 13.50 5.61 -16.92
CA ILE A 201 12.23 4.88 -16.93
C ILE A 201 12.21 3.91 -18.11
N GLU A 202 12.07 2.62 -17.86
CA GLU A 202 12.10 1.59 -18.89
C GLU A 202 10.71 1.18 -19.37
N GLU A 203 9.75 1.04 -18.44
CA GLU A 203 8.45 0.45 -18.73
C GLU A 203 7.41 0.92 -17.71
N ILE A 204 6.22 1.32 -18.17
CA ILE A 204 5.07 1.66 -17.33
C ILE A 204 3.84 0.85 -17.72
N HIS A 205 3.11 0.37 -16.71
CA HIS A 205 1.81 -0.26 -16.82
C HIS A 205 0.73 0.60 -16.14
N ASP A 206 -0.50 0.52 -16.62
CA ASP A 206 -1.68 1.15 -16.01
C ASP A 206 -2.62 0.14 -15.31
N GLY A 207 -3.63 0.65 -14.60
CA GLY A 207 -4.63 -0.16 -13.88
C GLY A 207 -5.53 -0.99 -14.79
N CYS A 208 -5.56 -0.70 -16.09
CA CYS A 208 -6.25 -1.48 -17.12
C CYS A 208 -5.34 -2.54 -17.78
N GLY A 209 -4.09 -2.68 -17.33
CA GLY A 209 -3.12 -3.63 -17.86
C GLY A 209 -2.51 -3.22 -19.20
N ASN A 210 -2.71 -1.99 -19.67
CA ASN A 210 -2.00 -1.49 -20.85
C ASN A 210 -0.54 -1.21 -20.47
N VAL A 211 0.38 -1.34 -21.43
CA VAL A 211 1.83 -1.26 -21.20
C VAL A 211 2.48 -0.32 -22.21
N VAL A 212 3.39 0.53 -21.76
CA VAL A 212 4.26 1.36 -22.59
C VAL A 212 5.71 1.13 -22.18
N ASN A 213 6.51 0.64 -23.12
CA ASN A 213 7.92 0.32 -22.93
C ASN A 213 8.77 1.34 -23.70
N TYR A 214 9.68 2.02 -23.01
CA TYR A 214 10.51 3.10 -23.55
C TYR A 214 11.83 2.62 -24.13
N THR A 215 12.29 1.40 -23.82
CA THR A 215 13.55 0.85 -24.35
C THR A 215 13.42 0.18 -25.72
N LYS A 216 12.20 0.09 -26.28
CA LYS A 216 11.90 -0.61 -27.55
C LYS A 216 11.42 0.26 -28.71
N ASN A 217 11.22 1.56 -28.51
CA ASN A 217 10.76 2.49 -29.55
C ASN A 217 11.83 3.55 -29.88
N PRO A 218 12.81 3.25 -30.75
CA PRO A 218 13.72 4.25 -31.31
C PRO A 218 13.06 5.11 -32.40
N ASP A 219 11.89 4.71 -32.91
CA ASP A 219 11.15 5.34 -34.03
C ASP A 219 10.48 6.69 -33.66
N ILE A 220 11.20 7.55 -32.94
CA ILE A 220 10.89 8.98 -32.75
C ILE A 220 12.08 9.75 -33.31
N ASP A 221 11.84 10.45 -34.43
CA ASP A 221 12.81 11.11 -35.32
C ASP A 221 14.21 11.39 -34.71
N GLU A 222 15.26 10.80 -35.31
CA GLU A 222 16.67 11.06 -34.97
C GLU A 222 17.03 12.56 -35.02
N GLY A 223 16.30 13.36 -35.81
CA GLY A 223 16.43 14.82 -35.87
C GLY A 223 16.02 15.58 -34.59
N LEU A 224 15.46 14.90 -33.58
CA LEU A 224 15.11 15.47 -32.28
C LEU A 224 15.99 14.98 -31.12
N TRP A 225 17.05 14.21 -31.38
CA TRP A 225 17.90 13.59 -30.36
C TRP A 225 18.93 14.57 -29.74
N SER A 226 18.53 15.83 -29.52
CA SER A 226 19.37 16.88 -28.94
C SER A 226 18.75 17.46 -27.66
N GLN A 227 19.40 17.16 -26.52
CA GLN A 227 19.14 17.68 -25.17
C GLN A 227 17.86 17.16 -24.47
N HIS A 228 18.07 16.42 -23.38
CA HIS A 228 17.08 16.04 -22.34
C HIS A 228 15.85 15.23 -22.79
N HIS A 229 16.00 13.90 -22.87
CA HIS A 229 14.84 12.99 -22.87
C HIS A 229 14.07 13.10 -21.54
N PRO A 230 12.74 13.34 -21.54
CA PRO A 230 11.98 13.44 -20.29
C PRO A 230 11.86 12.12 -19.52
N GLN A 231 12.28 10.98 -20.08
CA GLN A 231 12.25 9.67 -19.42
C GLN A 231 13.53 9.32 -18.64
N SER A 232 14.63 10.05 -18.84
CA SER A 232 15.91 9.80 -18.16
C SER A 232 16.51 11.09 -17.62
N GLN A 233 17.23 10.98 -16.50
CA GLN A 233 17.82 12.13 -15.83
C GLN A 233 19.17 11.77 -15.22
N GLN A 234 20.16 12.55 -15.61
CA GLN A 234 21.56 12.49 -15.18
C GLN A 234 21.85 13.65 -14.24
N PHE A 235 22.67 13.44 -13.20
CA PHE A 235 23.25 14.48 -12.37
C PHE A 235 24.58 14.02 -11.76
N PHE A 236 25.43 14.97 -11.35
CA PHE A 236 26.73 14.69 -10.76
C PHE A 236 26.73 14.97 -9.24
N VAL A 237 27.33 14.07 -8.48
CA VAL A 237 27.46 14.15 -7.01
C VAL A 237 28.91 14.49 -6.66
N HIS A 238 29.12 15.71 -6.20
CA HIS A 238 30.42 16.21 -5.74
C HIS A 238 30.73 15.74 -4.32
N GLU A 239 32.02 15.61 -4.02
CA GLU A 239 32.52 15.26 -2.69
C GLU A 239 32.58 16.52 -1.79
N LEU A 240 32.50 16.35 -0.48
CA LEU A 240 32.62 17.47 0.46
C LEU A 240 34.10 17.84 0.63
N PRO A 241 34.53 19.10 0.36
CA PRO A 241 35.93 19.48 0.56
C PRO A 241 36.30 19.45 2.05
N ARG A 242 37.52 19.02 2.37
CA ARG A 242 37.99 18.87 3.77
C ARG A 242 39.33 19.54 3.96
N VAL A 243 39.45 20.36 5.00
CA VAL A 243 40.63 21.22 5.22
C VAL A 243 41.08 21.22 6.68
N SER A 244 42.38 21.27 6.90
CA SER A 244 43.00 21.67 8.17
C SER A 244 44.21 22.57 7.90
N LEU A 245 44.81 23.09 8.96
CA LEU A 245 46.19 23.59 8.91
C LEU A 245 47.18 22.41 9.05
N SER A 246 48.45 22.69 8.78
CA SER A 246 49.55 21.71 8.80
C SER A 246 50.84 22.40 9.24
N GLY A 247 51.66 21.75 10.06
CA GLY A 247 52.91 22.35 10.59
C GLY A 247 52.71 23.57 11.51
N CYS A 248 51.48 23.82 11.96
CA CYS A 248 51.12 24.81 12.96
C CYS A 248 49.86 24.35 13.70
N ASP A 249 49.85 24.50 15.02
CA ASP A 249 48.76 24.14 15.94
C ASP A 249 48.86 24.96 17.25
N THR A 250 48.38 24.43 18.38
CA THR A 250 48.46 25.10 19.69
C THR A 250 49.83 24.97 20.38
N GLN A 251 50.74 24.15 19.87
CA GLN A 251 52.10 23.91 20.40
C GLN A 251 53.18 24.44 19.45
N THR A 252 52.95 24.32 18.15
CA THR A 252 53.83 24.74 17.06
C THR A 252 53.27 25.98 16.39
N TYR A 253 54.03 27.07 16.40
CA TYR A 253 53.61 28.36 15.85
C TYR A 253 54.51 28.80 14.71
N LEU A 254 53.95 29.51 13.73
CA LEU A 254 54.72 30.07 12.63
C LEU A 254 55.55 31.26 13.12
N GLN A 255 56.73 31.43 12.55
CA GLN A 255 57.59 32.59 12.80
C GLN A 255 58.04 33.22 11.48
N ILE A 256 58.02 34.55 11.39
CA ILE A 256 58.57 35.28 10.25
C ILE A 256 59.13 36.65 10.65
N ALA A 257 60.11 37.14 9.90
CA ALA A 257 60.68 38.47 10.05
C ALA A 257 59.59 39.57 9.95
N LYS A 258 59.76 40.62 10.76
CA LYS A 258 58.82 41.74 10.86
C LYS A 258 58.80 42.53 9.55
N GLY A 259 57.75 42.34 8.76
CA GLY A 259 57.53 43.05 7.49
C GLY A 259 57.36 42.11 6.29
N GLU A 260 57.77 40.86 6.40
CA GLU A 260 57.62 39.83 5.36
C GLU A 260 56.25 39.12 5.45
N SER A 261 56.04 38.11 4.61
CA SER A 261 54.76 37.37 4.51
C SER A 261 55.00 35.88 4.31
N ILE A 262 54.30 35.03 5.07
CA ILE A 262 54.35 33.57 4.94
C ILE A 262 53.02 33.03 4.38
N ASP A 263 53.06 31.91 3.68
CA ASP A 263 51.83 31.20 3.30
C ASP A 263 51.16 30.60 4.54
N LEU A 264 49.85 30.79 4.70
CA LEU A 264 49.06 30.01 5.66
C LEU A 264 49.11 28.53 5.22
N PRO A 265 49.53 27.58 6.08
CA PRO A 265 49.84 26.21 5.66
C PRO A 265 48.59 25.32 5.59
N VAL A 266 47.63 25.76 4.79
CA VAL A 266 46.38 25.07 4.49
C VAL A 266 46.68 23.73 3.80
N HIS A 267 46.04 22.67 4.28
CA HIS A 267 46.14 21.31 3.76
C HIS A 267 44.74 20.75 3.45
N PHE A 268 44.55 20.28 2.22
CA PHE A 268 43.34 19.60 1.79
C PHE A 268 43.49 18.09 1.99
N HIS A 269 42.53 17.49 2.70
CA HIS A 269 42.56 16.05 3.00
C HIS A 269 42.03 15.26 1.81
N ASP A 270 42.84 14.36 1.24
CA ASP A 270 42.43 13.53 0.10
C ASP A 270 41.25 12.61 0.49
N THR A 271 40.24 12.57 -0.36
CA THR A 271 39.01 11.78 -0.22
C THR A 271 39.03 10.52 -1.08
N GLY A 272 40.11 10.25 -1.80
CA GLY A 272 40.26 9.13 -2.73
C GLY A 272 39.88 9.45 -4.18
N TYR A 273 39.65 10.74 -4.48
CA TYR A 273 39.38 11.24 -5.83
C TYR A 273 40.20 12.51 -6.07
N GLY A 274 40.81 12.63 -7.25
CA GLY A 274 41.69 13.75 -7.59
C GLY A 274 40.96 15.09 -7.50
N GLN A 275 41.19 15.83 -6.41
CA GLN A 275 40.49 17.07 -6.02
C GLN A 275 40.47 18.17 -7.10
N ASN A 276 41.36 18.09 -8.09
CA ASN A 276 41.56 19.03 -9.18
C ASN A 276 40.32 19.32 -10.07
N LYS A 277 39.18 18.64 -9.88
CA LYS A 277 37.96 18.86 -10.68
C LYS A 277 36.95 19.86 -10.08
N ASP A 278 36.94 20.06 -8.77
CA ASP A 278 35.92 20.87 -8.09
C ASP A 278 36.41 22.28 -7.70
N PHE A 279 37.62 22.65 -8.10
CA PHE A 279 38.14 24.02 -7.99
C PHE A 279 37.34 24.99 -8.88
N PRO A 280 37.22 26.28 -8.51
CA PRO A 280 37.89 26.94 -7.38
C PRO A 280 37.27 26.66 -6.00
N PHE A 281 38.09 26.63 -4.97
CA PHE A 281 37.63 26.51 -3.57
C PHE A 281 37.77 27.85 -2.84
N THR A 282 36.72 28.32 -2.18
CA THR A 282 36.75 29.53 -1.33
C THR A 282 36.97 29.12 0.12
N LEU A 283 38.10 29.54 0.71
CA LEU A 283 38.42 29.40 2.13
C LEU A 283 38.06 30.70 2.85
N SER A 284 37.26 30.62 3.91
CA SER A 284 37.00 31.72 4.83
C SER A 284 37.85 31.52 6.10
N TYR A 285 38.55 32.56 6.54
CA TYR A 285 39.38 32.53 7.76
C TYR A 285 39.35 33.88 8.50
N SER A 286 39.54 33.87 9.81
CA SER A 286 39.58 35.05 10.67
C SER A 286 40.97 35.30 11.24
N PHE A 287 41.22 36.54 11.67
CA PHE A 287 42.43 36.98 12.35
C PHE A 287 42.09 37.67 13.68
N SER A 288 42.89 37.43 14.72
CA SER A 288 42.78 38.11 16.02
C SER A 288 44.13 38.33 16.70
N GLU A 289 44.34 39.52 17.26
CA GLU A 289 45.62 39.91 17.89
C GLU A 289 45.83 39.30 19.30
N SER A 290 44.77 38.84 19.97
CA SER A 290 44.79 38.31 21.34
C SER A 290 44.20 36.90 21.43
N GLY A 291 44.89 35.99 22.12
CA GLY A 291 44.47 34.59 22.32
C GLY A 291 43.39 34.34 23.38
N GLU A 292 42.59 35.35 23.73
CA GLU A 292 41.38 35.14 24.55
C GLU A 292 40.27 34.50 23.68
N ASP A 293 39.38 33.71 24.27
CA ASP A 293 38.34 33.00 23.52
C ASP A 293 37.39 33.96 22.75
N GLY A 294 37.06 33.55 21.53
CA GLY A 294 36.24 34.31 20.56
C GLY A 294 34.75 34.39 20.90
N ASP A 295 34.43 34.74 22.15
CA ASP A 295 33.07 34.89 22.68
C ASP A 295 32.84 36.19 23.46
N LYS A 296 33.86 37.07 23.55
CA LYS A 296 33.71 38.43 24.14
C LYS A 296 34.30 39.56 23.30
N ARG A 297 34.92 39.26 22.16
CA ARG A 297 35.34 40.21 21.13
C ARG A 297 35.10 39.60 19.75
N GLU A 298 34.67 40.42 18.80
CA GLU A 298 34.63 40.05 17.39
C GLU A 298 36.05 39.88 16.83
N PRO A 299 36.26 39.04 15.79
CA PRO A 299 37.57 38.90 15.15
C PRO A 299 38.03 40.24 14.55
N THR A 300 39.33 40.53 14.68
CA THR A 300 39.95 41.78 14.19
C THR A 300 39.77 41.95 12.68
N SER A 301 39.74 40.84 11.93
CA SER A 301 39.26 40.80 10.55
C SER A 301 38.79 39.39 10.14
N VAL A 302 37.97 39.33 9.11
CA VAL A 302 37.60 38.11 8.38
C VAL A 302 38.03 38.27 6.92
N HIS A 303 38.56 37.20 6.34
CA HIS A 303 39.13 37.15 5.01
C HIS A 303 38.60 35.94 4.24
N GLU A 304 38.46 36.09 2.93
CA GLU A 304 38.17 34.99 2.01
C GLU A 304 39.28 34.88 0.96
N TYR A 305 39.62 33.66 0.57
CA TYR A 305 40.65 33.38 -0.43
C TYR A 305 40.20 32.28 -1.40
N GLU A 306 40.21 32.59 -2.69
CA GLU A 306 39.86 31.69 -3.78
C GLU A 306 41.10 30.89 -4.23
N PHE A 307 41.15 29.61 -3.89
CA PHE A 307 42.12 28.66 -4.43
C PHE A 307 41.76 28.33 -5.87
N LYS A 308 42.65 28.63 -6.82
CA LYS A 308 42.51 28.21 -8.23
C LYS A 308 43.08 26.81 -8.49
N ASN A 309 43.91 26.32 -7.57
CA ASN A 309 44.40 24.95 -7.46
C ASN A 309 44.98 24.76 -6.05
N ALA A 310 45.37 23.53 -5.69
CA ALA A 310 45.92 23.20 -4.37
C ALA A 310 47.28 23.86 -4.04
N ASN A 311 47.98 24.44 -5.02
CA ASN A 311 49.33 24.98 -4.84
C ASN A 311 49.35 26.48 -4.46
N THR A 312 48.26 27.22 -4.71
CA THR A 312 48.14 28.64 -4.34
C THR A 312 47.63 28.78 -2.90
N LYS A 313 48.31 29.55 -2.04
CA LYS A 313 47.93 29.74 -0.63
C LYS A 313 47.75 31.23 -0.27
N PRO A 314 46.87 31.56 0.71
CA PRO A 314 46.78 32.92 1.22
C PRO A 314 48.03 33.30 2.02
N ARG A 315 48.54 34.52 1.82
CA ARG A 315 49.72 35.03 2.53
C ARG A 315 49.34 35.90 3.74
N ILE A 316 49.94 35.59 4.88
CA ILE A 316 49.70 36.19 6.20
C ILE A 316 50.98 36.88 6.71
N LYS A 317 50.84 37.86 7.62
CA LYS A 317 51.92 38.80 7.99
C LYS A 317 51.84 39.41 9.39
N ALA A 318 50.65 39.66 9.91
CA ALA A 318 50.46 40.29 11.22
C ALA A 318 50.52 39.26 12.36
N SER A 319 51.06 39.63 13.52
CA SER A 319 51.19 38.69 14.63
C SER A 319 49.85 38.50 15.32
N GLY A 320 49.45 37.24 15.53
CA GLY A 320 48.12 36.91 16.06
C GLY A 320 47.69 35.50 15.67
N TRP A 321 46.47 35.15 16.03
CA TRP A 321 45.84 33.88 15.66
C TRP A 321 45.11 34.00 14.33
N TYR A 322 45.34 33.03 13.45
CA TYR A 322 44.62 32.83 12.20
C TYR A 322 43.81 31.53 12.30
N SER A 323 42.49 31.61 12.13
CA SER A 323 41.58 30.47 12.31
C SER A 323 40.71 30.26 11.08
N ILE A 324 40.69 29.04 10.55
CA ILE A 324 39.79 28.68 9.44
C ILE A 324 38.35 28.65 9.97
N THR A 325 37.45 29.38 9.31
CA THR A 325 36.02 29.43 9.65
C THR A 325 35.15 28.63 8.69
N GLY A 326 35.61 28.38 7.46
CA GLY A 326 34.89 27.56 6.48
C GLY A 326 35.65 27.30 5.18
N ILE A 327 35.14 26.35 4.40
CA ILE A 327 35.64 25.99 3.06
C ILE A 327 34.46 25.59 2.16
N SER A 328 34.48 25.96 0.88
CA SER A 328 33.44 25.55 -0.08
C SER A 328 33.94 25.51 -1.52
N SER A 329 33.45 24.54 -2.29
CA SER A 329 33.49 24.54 -3.76
C SER A 329 32.30 25.33 -4.35
N PRO A 330 32.20 25.49 -5.68
CA PRO A 330 31.05 26.15 -6.32
C PRO A 330 29.74 25.39 -6.12
N TYR A 331 29.82 24.11 -5.74
CA TYR A 331 28.68 23.21 -5.56
C TYR A 331 28.42 22.87 -4.08
N CYS A 332 29.47 22.68 -3.28
CA CYS A 332 29.38 22.07 -1.96
C CYS A 332 30.20 22.78 -0.89
N ARG A 333 29.57 23.05 0.26
CA ARG A 333 30.27 23.46 1.48
C ARG A 333 30.95 22.25 2.12
N GLY A 334 32.12 22.47 2.69
CA GLY A 334 32.97 21.43 3.25
C GLY A 334 33.12 21.48 4.77
N GLU A 335 34.06 20.67 5.27
CA GLU A 335 34.35 20.51 6.70
C GLU A 335 35.73 21.05 7.06
N VAL A 336 35.83 21.64 8.26
CA VAL A 336 37.09 22.02 8.90
C VAL A 336 37.47 20.95 9.94
N PHE A 337 38.71 20.49 9.87
CA PHE A 337 39.34 19.52 10.77
C PHE A 337 40.39 20.22 11.63
N GLU A 338 40.63 19.71 12.85
CA GLU A 338 41.72 20.19 13.69
C GLU A 338 43.10 19.75 13.16
N PRO A 339 44.15 20.59 13.20
CA PRO A 339 44.15 21.95 13.74
C PRO A 339 43.47 22.97 12.80
N SER A 340 42.49 23.70 13.32
CA SER A 340 41.77 24.76 12.60
C SER A 340 42.37 26.15 12.80
N SER A 341 43.20 26.32 13.83
CA SER A 341 43.82 27.59 14.21
C SER A 341 45.35 27.50 14.32
N CYS A 342 46.01 28.62 14.05
CA CYS A 342 47.47 28.74 14.03
C CYS A 342 47.90 30.13 14.53
N PHE A 343 48.92 30.19 15.38
CA PHE A 343 49.53 31.46 15.80
C PHE A 343 50.69 31.84 14.87
N LEU A 344 50.67 33.08 14.37
CA LEU A 344 51.83 33.70 13.71
C LEU A 344 52.53 34.63 14.69
N HIS A 345 53.81 34.37 14.95
CA HIS A 345 54.67 35.25 15.72
C HIS A 345 55.59 36.06 14.79
N ASN A 346 55.71 37.36 15.03
CA ASN A 346 56.71 38.23 14.41
C ASN A 346 57.77 38.64 15.45
N PRO A 347 58.92 37.94 15.55
CA PRO A 347 59.92 38.24 16.57
C PRO A 347 60.61 39.59 16.34
N ALA A 348 61.16 40.15 17.42
CA ALA A 348 62.00 41.34 17.35
C ALA A 348 63.28 41.09 16.53
N GLU A 349 63.80 42.14 15.89
CA GLU A 349 65.10 42.08 15.19
C GLU A 349 66.26 41.81 16.16
N PRO A 350 67.34 41.14 15.71
CA PRO A 350 68.48 40.80 16.55
C PRO A 350 69.21 42.05 17.06
N GLN A 351 69.21 42.25 18.38
CA GLN A 351 69.96 43.30 19.07
C GLN A 351 70.90 42.70 20.11
N LEU A 352 72.07 43.32 20.27
CA LEU A 352 73.06 42.95 21.28
C LEU A 352 73.40 44.17 22.15
N ALA A 353 73.06 44.10 23.43
CA ALA A 353 73.66 44.94 24.46
C ALA A 353 74.74 44.14 25.19
N ILE A 354 75.85 44.80 25.55
CA ILE A 354 76.97 44.15 26.25
C ILE A 354 77.20 44.79 27.61
N ARG A 355 77.18 43.95 28.64
CA ARG A 355 77.71 44.27 29.97
C ARG A 355 78.90 43.37 30.25
N HIS A 356 79.90 43.89 30.94
CA HIS A 356 81.11 43.14 31.23
C HIS A 356 81.52 43.31 32.69
N GLU A 357 81.88 42.20 33.31
CA GLU A 357 82.49 42.20 34.64
C GLU A 357 83.90 41.64 34.48
N LYS A 358 84.91 42.38 34.96
CA LYS A 358 86.18 41.75 35.30
C LYS A 358 85.86 40.84 36.48
N ILE A 359 85.91 39.53 36.28
CA ILE A 359 85.92 38.60 37.41
C ILE A 359 87.18 38.95 38.22
N TYR A 360 87.17 38.81 39.54
CA TYR A 360 88.37 38.94 40.39
C TYR A 360 88.57 37.70 41.26
N ASP A 361 89.81 37.44 41.68
CA ASP A 361 90.07 36.46 42.74
C ASP A 361 89.65 37.09 44.06
N THR A 362 88.59 36.57 44.67
CA THR A 362 88.04 37.07 45.93
C THR A 362 89.00 36.96 47.12
N CYS A 363 90.13 36.26 46.99
CA CYS A 363 91.18 36.19 48.00
C CYS A 363 92.43 37.04 47.66
N ALA A 364 92.62 37.48 46.41
CA ALA A 364 93.86 38.12 45.95
C ALA A 364 93.68 39.43 45.16
N ASN A 365 92.44 39.87 44.89
CA ASN A 365 92.07 41.14 44.26
C ASN A 365 92.69 41.44 42.87
N ASN A 366 93.24 40.43 42.20
CA ASN A 366 93.68 40.51 40.80
C ASN A 366 92.54 40.08 39.87
N SER A 367 92.56 40.57 38.62
CA SER A 367 91.54 40.30 37.59
C SER A 367 91.65 38.87 37.04
N VAL A 368 90.51 38.24 36.67
CA VAL A 368 90.42 36.77 36.48
C VAL A 368 89.67 36.22 35.25
N GLY A 369 89.34 37.07 34.28
CA GLY A 369 88.58 36.69 33.08
C GLY A 369 87.39 37.62 32.89
N LEU A 370 87.01 37.88 31.64
CA LEU A 370 86.09 38.96 31.29
C LEU A 370 84.77 38.26 31.10
N LEU A 371 83.90 38.41 32.08
CA LEU A 371 82.59 37.82 32.05
C LEU A 371 81.71 38.75 31.24
N VAL A 372 81.68 38.49 29.93
CA VAL A 372 80.94 39.31 28.99
C VAL A 372 79.54 38.74 28.85
N TYR A 373 78.60 39.43 29.49
CA TYR A 373 77.18 39.15 29.39
C TYR A 373 76.67 39.80 28.10
N LEU A 374 76.29 38.94 27.16
CA LEU A 374 75.66 39.29 25.90
C LEU A 374 74.15 39.27 26.13
N ASP A 375 73.55 40.44 26.35
CA ASP A 375 72.09 40.57 26.45
C ASP A 375 71.52 40.65 25.03
N LEU A 376 70.83 39.60 24.62
CA LEU A 376 70.39 39.36 23.25
C LEU A 376 68.87 39.46 23.16
N ILE A 377 68.37 40.24 22.21
CA ILE A 377 66.95 40.32 21.87
C ILE A 377 66.78 39.77 20.45
N GLY A 378 65.82 38.87 20.23
CA GLY A 378 65.59 38.17 18.95
C GLY A 378 65.25 36.69 19.15
N THR A 379 65.49 35.85 18.14
CA THR A 379 65.15 34.40 18.15
C THR A 379 66.38 33.50 18.06
N PRO A 380 66.78 32.80 19.15
CA PRO A 380 67.95 31.93 19.12
C PRO A 380 67.81 30.71 18.17
N PRO A 381 68.93 30.15 17.67
CA PRO A 381 70.31 30.48 18.03
C PRO A 381 70.84 31.77 17.39
N PHE A 382 71.40 32.65 18.21
CA PHE A 382 72.14 33.82 17.76
C PHE A 382 73.53 33.42 17.30
N LYS A 383 74.08 34.14 16.33
CA LYS A 383 75.49 34.07 15.93
C LYS A 383 76.09 35.45 16.08
N VAL A 384 76.96 35.64 17.06
CA VAL A 384 77.67 36.90 17.32
C VAL A 384 79.11 36.76 16.84
N ARG A 385 79.53 37.62 15.92
CA ARG A 385 80.89 37.63 15.35
C ARG A 385 81.73 38.72 16.00
N TYR A 386 82.91 38.35 16.50
CA TYR A 386 83.79 39.24 17.27
C TYR A 386 85.27 38.94 17.00
N SER A 387 86.14 39.93 17.22
CA SER A 387 87.59 39.79 17.13
C SER A 387 88.28 39.96 18.47
N ILE A 388 89.37 39.21 18.65
CA ILE A 388 90.28 39.21 19.80
C ILE A 388 91.62 39.78 19.32
N GLU A 389 92.04 40.91 19.88
CA GLU A 389 93.31 41.59 19.61
C GLU A 389 94.23 41.36 20.81
N HIS A 390 95.43 40.84 20.59
CA HIS A 390 96.44 40.60 21.63
C HIS A 390 97.85 40.66 21.03
N SER A 391 98.89 40.60 21.86
CA SER A 391 100.30 40.80 21.45
C SER A 391 100.81 39.84 20.36
N LYS A 392 100.14 38.69 20.16
CA LYS A 392 100.46 37.69 19.13
C LYS A 392 99.61 37.83 17.84
N GLY A 393 98.67 38.77 17.77
CA GLY A 393 97.87 39.07 16.57
C GLY A 393 96.36 39.25 16.81
N VAL A 394 95.58 39.23 15.72
CA VAL A 394 94.11 39.38 15.75
C VAL A 394 93.45 38.07 15.30
N GLN A 395 92.52 37.54 16.11
CA GLN A 395 91.72 36.35 15.79
C GLN A 395 90.23 36.70 15.73
N THR A 396 89.52 36.33 14.66
CA THR A 396 88.04 36.44 14.62
C THR A 396 87.42 35.13 15.06
N ARG A 397 86.35 35.21 15.86
CA ARG A 397 85.54 34.06 16.29
C ARG A 397 84.05 34.35 16.10
N VAL A 398 83.27 33.30 15.91
CA VAL A 398 81.81 33.33 15.99
C VAL A 398 81.42 32.59 17.26
N HIS A 399 80.61 33.21 18.10
CA HIS A 399 79.98 32.55 19.25
C HIS A 399 78.50 32.31 18.92
N THR A 400 78.06 31.05 19.02
CA THR A 400 76.65 30.68 18.84
C THR A 400 75.98 30.63 20.20
N ILE A 401 74.91 31.40 20.40
CA ILE A 401 74.19 31.49 21.68
C ILE A 401 72.77 30.96 21.50
N ASN A 402 72.45 29.88 22.22
CA ASN A 402 71.15 29.20 22.13
C ASN A 402 70.07 29.81 23.06
N GLY A 403 70.19 31.09 23.41
CA GLY A 403 69.30 31.79 24.36
C GLY A 403 69.47 33.32 24.34
N LEU A 404 68.57 34.02 25.04
CA LEU A 404 68.52 35.50 25.11
C LEU A 404 69.61 36.12 26.00
N HIS A 405 70.33 35.31 26.77
CA HIS A 405 71.54 35.74 27.47
C HIS A 405 72.68 34.81 27.07
N GLY A 406 73.72 35.37 26.47
CA GLY A 406 74.99 34.71 26.24
C GLY A 406 75.98 35.08 27.33
N GLN A 407 76.82 34.13 27.72
CA GLN A 407 77.96 34.39 28.58
C GLN A 407 79.22 34.00 27.82
N LEU A 408 79.96 35.01 27.37
CA LEU A 408 81.22 34.83 26.68
C LEU A 408 82.35 34.91 27.71
N ASP A 409 82.82 33.76 28.16
CA ASP A 409 83.93 33.61 29.10
C ASP A 409 85.26 33.96 28.42
N LEU A 410 85.65 35.23 28.48
CA LEU A 410 86.94 35.70 27.99
C LEU A 410 88.01 35.46 29.06
N LYS A 411 88.30 34.18 29.30
CA LYS A 411 89.34 33.67 30.20
C LYS A 411 90.55 33.18 29.38
N PRO A 412 91.49 34.04 28.97
CA PRO A 412 92.76 33.57 28.44
C PRO A 412 93.50 32.71 29.49
N ALA A 413 94.07 31.58 29.03
CA ALA A 413 94.83 30.67 29.89
C ALA A 413 96.31 31.09 30.05
N GLU A 414 96.77 32.02 29.21
CA GLU A 414 98.07 32.69 29.34
C GLU A 414 97.88 34.05 30.05
N GLU A 415 98.91 34.50 30.75
CA GLU A 415 98.94 35.81 31.41
C GLU A 415 99.27 36.92 30.39
N GLY A 416 98.46 37.97 30.36
CA GLY A 416 98.69 39.16 29.54
C GLY A 416 97.40 39.90 29.18
N HIS A 417 97.57 41.01 28.46
CA HIS A 417 96.50 41.92 28.07
C HIS A 417 95.82 41.50 26.76
N TYR A 418 94.49 41.38 26.79
CA TYR A 418 93.66 41.05 25.63
C TYR A 418 92.57 42.11 25.41
N ARG A 419 92.25 42.38 24.15
CA ARG A 419 91.24 43.36 23.71
C ARG A 419 90.20 42.73 22.80
N TYR A 420 88.95 43.20 22.86
CA TYR A 420 87.81 42.55 22.20
C TYR A 420 86.88 43.54 21.48
N ARG A 421 86.42 43.20 20.25
CA ARG A 421 85.51 44.01 19.42
C ARG A 421 84.42 43.15 18.77
N PHE A 422 83.19 43.66 18.69
CA PHE A 422 82.03 42.96 18.10
C PHE A 422 81.68 43.54 16.73
N LEU A 423 81.27 42.71 15.77
CA LEU A 423 81.18 43.06 14.35
C LEU A 423 79.74 43.01 13.80
N ASP A 424 79.04 41.90 14.07
CA ASP A 424 77.67 41.63 13.61
C ASP A 424 76.98 40.58 14.49
N ILE A 425 75.66 40.57 14.38
CA ILE A 425 74.75 39.58 14.95
C ILE A 425 73.77 39.09 13.87
N SER A 426 73.59 37.78 13.77
CA SER A 426 72.42 37.17 13.12
C SER A 426 71.67 36.31 14.13
N ASP A 427 70.43 35.92 13.82
CA ASP A 427 69.68 34.95 14.62
C ASP A 427 69.09 33.83 13.74
N ARG A 428 68.03 33.13 14.20
CA ARG A 428 67.38 32.06 13.43
C ARG A 428 66.56 32.56 12.23
N ILE A 429 66.16 33.83 12.22
CA ILE A 429 65.13 34.40 11.33
C ILE A 429 65.68 35.60 10.54
N TYR A 430 66.57 36.38 11.13
CA TYR A 430 67.16 37.57 10.52
C TYR A 430 68.62 37.33 10.12
N GLU A 431 68.96 37.74 8.89
CA GLU A 431 70.33 37.79 8.40
C GLU A 431 71.22 38.77 9.19
N ALA A 432 72.53 38.70 8.99
CA ALA A 432 73.53 39.43 9.77
C ALA A 432 73.32 40.96 9.73
N ARG A 433 72.99 41.54 10.88
CA ARG A 433 72.95 42.99 11.13
C ARG A 433 74.29 43.41 11.73
N SER A 434 74.88 44.49 11.21
CA SER A 434 76.15 44.99 11.74
C SER A 434 75.98 45.68 13.09
N LEU A 435 76.93 45.43 14.00
CA LEU A 435 77.03 46.04 15.33
C LEU A 435 78.06 47.18 15.38
N LYS A 436 78.52 47.63 14.21
CA LYS A 436 79.49 48.72 14.10
C LYS A 436 78.89 49.98 14.72
N ASP A 437 79.69 50.63 15.56
CA ASP A 437 79.34 51.88 16.26
C ASP A 437 78.20 51.77 17.31
N SER A 438 77.55 50.61 17.47
CA SER A 438 76.51 50.36 18.48
C SER A 438 76.99 49.66 19.76
N VAL A 439 78.21 49.11 19.78
CA VAL A 439 78.76 48.30 20.89
C VAL A 439 80.24 48.66 21.19
N PRO A 440 80.64 48.89 22.47
CA PRO A 440 82.02 49.24 22.83
C PRO A 440 82.99 48.04 22.87
N ALA A 441 84.29 48.34 22.89
CA ALA A 441 85.39 47.36 23.01
C ALA A 441 85.84 47.15 24.48
N LEU A 442 86.44 45.99 24.80
CA LEU A 442 86.72 45.51 26.18
C LEU A 442 88.19 45.04 26.37
N GLU A 443 88.80 45.13 27.58
CA GLU A 443 90.26 44.91 27.83
C GLU A 443 90.65 44.31 29.24
N GLN A 444 91.61 43.34 29.38
CA GLN A 444 91.91 42.57 30.65
C GLN A 444 93.15 41.57 30.77
N ASP A 445 93.54 41.15 32.03
CA ASP A 445 94.38 40.01 32.57
C ASP A 445 93.65 38.97 33.61
N VAL A 446 94.18 37.75 34.04
CA VAL A 446 93.42 36.49 34.60
C VAL A 446 93.84 35.64 35.93
N LYS A 447 92.94 34.82 36.65
CA LYS A 447 92.99 33.58 37.62
C LYS A 447 91.82 33.27 38.76
N PRO A 448 90.79 32.33 38.70
CA PRO A 448 89.46 32.33 39.52
C PRO A 448 88.91 31.18 40.53
N PRO A 449 87.87 31.39 41.46
CA PRO A 449 87.15 30.39 42.40
C PRO A 449 85.52 30.19 42.44
N ALA A 450 84.85 29.71 43.55
CA ALA A 450 83.63 28.77 43.74
C ALA A 450 82.08 29.17 43.89
N SER A 451 81.11 28.21 44.12
CA SER A 451 79.59 28.20 43.82
C SER A 451 78.54 27.39 44.72
N ALA A 452 77.22 27.22 44.32
CA ALA A 452 76.11 26.33 44.87
C ALA A 452 74.94 26.03 43.85
N GLN A 453 73.98 25.07 44.06
CA GLN A 453 73.18 24.40 42.96
C GLN A 453 71.69 23.93 43.21
N PHE A 454 70.93 23.53 42.16
CA PHE A 454 69.60 22.86 42.21
C PHE A 454 69.67 21.32 42.40
N VAL A 455 68.54 20.67 42.74
CA VAL A 455 68.41 19.19 42.87
C VAL A 455 67.59 18.56 41.74
N GLY A 456 68.10 17.46 41.17
CA GLY A 456 67.37 16.60 40.20
C GLY A 456 67.84 16.74 38.74
N PRO A 457 67.20 16.05 37.79
CA PRO A 457 67.53 16.15 36.36
C PRO A 457 67.15 17.54 35.82
N LEU A 458 68.16 18.40 35.66
CA LEU A 458 67.99 19.81 35.32
C LEU A 458 67.84 20.06 33.81
N THR A 459 66.72 20.67 33.42
CA THR A 459 66.62 21.61 32.28
C THR A 459 65.22 22.23 32.20
N SER A 460 64.17 21.40 32.15
CA SER A 460 62.78 21.85 31.92
C SER A 460 61.71 21.04 32.65
N ARG A 461 60.57 21.67 32.96
CA ARG A 461 59.33 21.04 33.46
C ARG A 461 58.12 21.63 32.72
N LYS A 462 57.12 20.82 32.36
CA LYS A 462 55.84 21.30 31.80
C LYS A 462 54.87 21.73 32.92
N ALA A 463 54.00 22.71 32.66
CA ALA A 463 52.95 23.16 33.57
C ALA A 463 51.63 23.43 32.84
N CYS A 464 50.50 23.14 33.50
CA CYS A 464 49.17 23.41 32.97
C CYS A 464 48.76 24.89 33.18
N PHE A 465 47.80 25.36 32.37
CA PHE A 465 47.35 26.76 32.38
C PHE A 465 46.77 27.17 33.74
N GLY A 466 47.50 28.03 34.46
CA GLY A 466 47.14 28.55 35.78
C GLY A 466 47.56 27.70 36.97
N GLU A 467 48.42 26.69 36.83
CA GLU A 467 48.90 25.87 37.95
C GLU A 467 50.31 26.30 38.44
N PRO A 468 50.62 26.24 39.75
CA PRO A 468 51.96 26.49 40.29
C PRO A 468 52.86 25.24 40.29
N VAL A 469 54.18 25.44 40.33
CA VAL A 469 55.20 24.36 40.28
C VAL A 469 56.18 24.44 41.45
N SER A 470 56.47 23.29 42.09
CA SER A 470 57.41 23.16 43.21
C SER A 470 58.72 22.43 42.83
N MET A 471 59.86 22.90 43.36
CA MET A 471 61.23 22.53 42.95
C MET A 471 62.22 22.62 44.12
N ASP A 472 63.29 21.82 44.14
CA ASP A 472 64.22 21.71 45.27
C ASP A 472 65.64 22.22 44.96
N VAL A 473 66.29 22.84 45.95
CA VAL A 473 67.62 23.49 45.85
C VAL A 473 68.57 22.92 46.89
N MET A 474 69.86 22.74 46.55
CA MET A 474 70.91 22.21 47.42
C MET A 474 72.07 23.21 47.63
N PHE A 475 72.51 23.36 48.87
CA PHE A 475 73.54 24.32 49.23
C PHE A 475 74.94 23.72 49.34
N VAL A 476 75.95 24.53 49.03
CA VAL A 476 77.37 24.19 49.17
C VAL A 476 78.06 25.39 49.85
N GLY A 477 78.62 25.17 51.04
CA GLY A 477 79.11 26.21 51.95
C GLY A 477 78.81 25.85 53.40
N GLU A 478 78.75 26.84 54.31
CA GLU A 478 78.40 26.62 55.72
C GLU A 478 76.99 27.17 56.07
N PRO A 479 76.11 26.39 56.74
CA PRO A 479 74.80 26.88 57.16
C PRO A 479 74.87 27.97 58.24
N PRO A 480 73.89 28.88 58.33
CA PRO A 480 72.63 28.90 57.58
C PRO A 480 72.74 29.59 56.22
N TRP A 481 71.89 29.22 55.27
CA TRP A 481 71.88 29.78 53.92
C TRP A 481 70.72 30.74 53.67
N VAL A 482 71.01 31.87 53.02
CA VAL A 482 70.02 32.80 52.48
C VAL A 482 70.14 32.81 50.96
N LEU A 483 69.10 32.30 50.29
CA LEU A 483 68.98 32.20 48.84
C LEU A 483 68.07 33.30 48.31
N ASN A 484 68.59 34.11 47.39
CA ASN A 484 67.77 35.01 46.58
C ASN A 484 67.54 34.38 45.23
N TYR A 485 66.29 34.25 44.79
CA TYR A 485 65.92 33.76 43.47
C TYR A 485 64.98 34.74 42.76
N GLU A 486 64.88 34.64 41.43
CA GLU A 486 63.90 35.40 40.66
C GLU A 486 63.16 34.56 39.63
N VAL A 487 61.86 34.84 39.49
CA VAL A 487 61.00 34.27 38.46
C VAL A 487 60.90 35.28 37.32
N VAL A 488 61.29 34.87 36.12
CA VAL A 488 61.36 35.71 34.92
C VAL A 488 60.36 35.21 33.89
N HIS A 489 59.49 36.09 33.40
CA HIS A 489 58.53 35.78 32.35
C HIS A 489 58.13 37.04 31.59
N ASN A 490 58.11 36.98 30.24
CA ASN A 490 57.81 38.11 29.36
C ASN A 490 58.52 39.42 29.76
N GLY A 491 59.83 39.32 30.03
CA GLY A 491 60.70 40.43 30.46
C GLY A 491 60.52 40.91 31.90
N LYS A 492 59.43 40.52 32.59
CA LYS A 492 59.15 40.91 33.97
C LYS A 492 59.85 39.95 34.94
N ARG A 493 60.62 40.49 35.88
CA ARG A 493 61.34 39.74 36.93
C ARG A 493 60.67 39.97 38.29
N LYS A 494 60.33 38.91 39.02
CA LYS A 494 59.88 38.97 40.43
C LYS A 494 60.93 38.31 41.32
N LYS A 495 61.38 39.02 42.36
CA LYS A 495 62.42 38.54 43.29
C LYS A 495 61.81 37.99 44.57
N HIS A 496 62.43 36.93 45.08
CA HIS A 496 61.98 36.18 46.26
C HIS A 496 63.20 35.75 47.10
N GLU A 497 63.00 35.64 48.41
CA GLU A 497 64.02 35.18 49.37
C GLU A 497 63.57 33.87 50.00
N LEU A 498 64.46 32.88 50.07
CA LEU A 498 64.30 31.61 50.77
C LEU A 498 65.44 31.47 51.79
N LYS A 499 65.11 31.03 53.01
CA LYS A 499 66.08 30.76 54.08
C LYS A 499 66.05 29.28 54.39
N SER A 500 67.22 28.68 54.57
CA SER A 500 67.33 27.27 54.91
C SER A 500 68.44 27.05 55.93
N ASP A 501 68.09 26.36 57.01
CA ASP A 501 69.03 25.79 57.97
C ASP A 501 69.40 24.34 57.60
N THR A 502 68.81 23.79 56.53
CA THR A 502 69.08 22.46 55.97
C THR A 502 69.70 22.53 54.58
N ASP A 503 70.53 21.54 54.27
CA ASP A 503 71.32 21.44 53.02
C ASP A 503 70.46 21.41 51.75
N VAL A 504 69.17 21.07 51.86
CA VAL A 504 68.17 21.10 50.80
C VAL A 504 66.92 21.85 51.26
N ALA A 505 66.26 22.58 50.35
CA ALA A 505 64.97 23.25 50.59
C ALA A 505 64.09 23.37 49.32
N SER A 506 62.77 23.39 49.51
CA SER A 506 61.76 23.47 48.44
C SER A 506 61.26 24.89 48.16
N LEU A 507 60.95 25.17 46.90
CA LEU A 507 60.57 26.46 46.32
C LEU A 507 59.34 26.29 45.43
N SER A 508 58.32 27.15 45.53
CA SER A 508 57.12 27.09 44.68
C SER A 508 56.85 28.40 43.91
N THR A 509 56.32 28.31 42.70
CA THR A 509 55.82 29.47 41.93
C THR A 509 54.42 29.88 42.37
N ALA A 510 53.98 31.05 41.88
CA ALA A 510 52.57 31.41 41.80
C ALA A 510 51.93 30.90 40.50
N ASP A 511 50.60 31.01 40.38
CA ASP A 511 49.78 30.50 39.28
C ASP A 511 50.24 30.99 37.89
N LEU A 512 50.53 30.05 36.99
CA LEU A 512 51.14 30.30 35.69
C LEU A 512 50.07 30.56 34.61
N VAL A 513 49.34 31.69 34.76
CA VAL A 513 48.20 32.06 33.89
C VAL A 513 48.58 32.73 32.56
N ASN A 514 49.85 33.09 32.36
CA ASN A 514 50.32 33.64 31.08
C ASN A 514 51.14 32.55 30.37
N GLY A 515 50.75 32.16 29.16
CA GLY A 515 51.43 31.10 28.43
C GLY A 515 52.88 31.39 28.07
N GLY A 516 53.69 30.33 27.96
CA GLY A 516 55.07 30.37 27.49
C GLY A 516 56.07 29.92 28.55
N VAL A 517 57.34 30.25 28.31
CA VAL A 517 58.43 29.87 29.22
C VAL A 517 58.49 30.84 30.40
N TYR A 518 58.57 30.28 31.60
CA TYR A 518 59.02 30.95 32.81
C TYR A 518 60.42 30.41 33.13
N THR A 519 61.35 31.30 33.51
CA THR A 519 62.67 30.90 33.99
C THR A 519 62.77 31.23 35.46
N VAL A 520 63.12 30.24 36.30
CA VAL A 520 63.41 30.47 37.71
C VAL A 520 64.91 30.40 37.90
N GLY A 521 65.53 31.55 38.18
CA GLY A 521 66.98 31.70 38.33
C GLY A 521 67.38 31.88 39.78
N LEU A 522 68.38 31.10 40.23
CA LEU A 522 69.04 31.34 41.51
C LEU A 522 70.03 32.49 41.34
N THR A 523 69.85 33.59 42.07
CA THR A 523 70.61 34.84 41.85
C THR A 523 71.78 34.99 42.80
N SER A 524 71.64 34.59 44.07
CA SER A 524 72.76 34.55 45.01
C SER A 524 72.49 33.68 46.22
N VAL A 525 73.50 32.95 46.67
CA VAL A 525 73.56 32.35 48.01
C VAL A 525 74.42 33.22 48.92
N LYS A 526 74.06 33.26 50.20
CA LYS A 526 74.89 33.76 51.29
C LYS A 526 74.97 32.67 52.35
N ASP A 527 76.18 32.35 52.78
CA ASP A 527 76.47 31.34 53.80
C ASP A 527 76.89 32.00 55.13
N ARG A 528 77.27 31.19 56.13
CA ARG A 528 77.71 31.65 57.46
C ARG A 528 78.84 32.68 57.44
N SER A 529 79.72 32.66 56.43
CA SER A 529 80.83 33.62 56.29
C SER A 529 80.38 35.05 55.98
N ASN A 530 79.07 35.26 55.80
CA ASN A 530 78.44 36.45 55.24
C ASN A 530 78.79 36.74 53.76
N CYS A 531 79.63 35.92 53.11
CA CYS A 531 80.00 36.09 51.71
C CYS A 531 78.79 35.84 50.79
N LYS A 532 78.32 36.89 50.10
CA LYS A 532 77.23 36.81 49.12
C LYS A 532 77.81 36.43 47.76
N ARG A 533 77.69 35.17 47.37
CA ARG A 533 78.09 34.66 46.05
C ARG A 533 76.94 34.71 45.06
N ALA A 534 77.18 35.25 43.87
CA ALA A 534 76.22 35.18 42.77
C ALA A 534 76.09 33.73 42.27
N LEU A 535 74.87 33.33 41.94
CA LEU A 535 74.56 32.04 41.33
C LEU A 535 74.14 32.24 39.86
N LYS A 536 74.18 31.16 39.08
CA LYS A 536 73.92 31.16 37.63
C LYS A 536 73.03 30.00 37.20
N GLU A 537 72.36 29.36 38.15
CA GLU A 537 71.54 28.20 37.85
C GLU A 537 70.12 28.64 37.51
N GLU A 538 69.60 28.13 36.39
CA GLU A 538 68.23 28.35 35.95
C GLU A 538 67.52 27.02 35.68
N ILE A 539 66.20 27.00 35.92
CA ILE A 539 65.31 25.94 35.46
C ILE A 539 64.14 26.57 34.71
N ARG A 540 63.75 25.92 33.60
CA ARG A 540 62.69 26.41 32.70
C ARG A 540 61.38 25.70 32.98
N ILE A 541 60.29 26.45 33.01
CA ILE A 541 58.93 25.93 33.19
C ILE A 541 58.13 26.33 31.95
N GLU A 542 57.67 25.33 31.19
CA GLU A 542 56.86 25.50 29.99
C GLU A 542 55.38 25.48 30.38
N ALA A 543 54.80 26.67 30.63
CA ALA A 543 53.39 26.82 30.94
C ALA A 543 52.56 26.90 29.65
N ARG A 544 51.53 26.05 29.52
CA ARG A 544 50.68 26.04 28.33
C ARG A 544 49.86 27.34 28.20
N PRO A 545 49.69 27.90 26.98
CA PRO A 545 48.97 29.16 26.75
C PRO A 545 47.44 29.06 26.79
N LYS A 546 46.89 27.86 26.62
CA LYS A 546 45.45 27.59 26.71
C LYS A 546 45.22 26.22 27.38
N ARG A 547 44.02 26.01 27.90
CA ARG A 547 43.56 24.67 28.33
C ARG A 547 43.18 23.81 27.12
N PRO A 548 43.34 22.48 27.18
CA PRO A 548 42.75 21.56 26.20
C PRO A 548 41.24 21.81 26.04
N ARG A 549 40.70 21.65 24.83
CA ARG A 549 39.27 21.84 24.54
C ARG A 549 38.69 20.63 23.82
N VAL A 550 37.39 20.39 24.04
CA VAL A 550 36.62 19.41 23.28
C VAL A 550 35.25 19.96 22.89
N GLY A 551 34.82 19.64 21.68
CA GLY A 551 33.44 19.79 21.25
C GLY A 551 33.07 18.72 20.22
N PHE A 552 31.78 18.55 19.98
CA PHE A 552 31.33 17.82 18.81
C PHE A 552 31.55 18.65 17.54
N GLY A 553 32.06 18.00 16.49
CA GLY A 553 31.97 18.48 15.12
C GLY A 553 30.52 18.53 14.65
N GLN A 554 30.32 18.96 13.40
CA GLN A 554 29.00 18.98 12.76
C GLN A 554 28.88 17.86 11.74
N ILE A 555 27.66 17.38 11.53
CA ILE A 555 27.24 16.59 10.37
C ILE A 555 26.17 17.42 9.66
N ASP A 556 26.29 17.65 8.35
CA ASP A 556 25.37 18.47 7.56
C ASP A 556 25.06 19.86 8.19
N GLN A 557 26.11 20.53 8.67
CA GLN A 557 26.08 21.83 9.40
C GLN A 557 25.31 21.82 10.73
N LYS A 558 24.97 20.64 11.28
CA LYS A 558 24.18 20.49 12.51
C LYS A 558 24.89 19.57 13.52
N ARG A 559 24.41 19.63 14.77
CA ARG A 559 24.72 18.64 15.82
C ARG A 559 23.50 17.75 16.10
N THR A 560 22.87 17.31 15.01
CA THR A 560 21.65 16.49 15.00
C THR A 560 21.79 15.49 13.85
N VAL A 561 21.64 14.19 14.11
CA VAL A 561 21.71 13.16 13.07
C VAL A 561 20.54 12.20 13.16
N LEU A 562 19.95 11.92 11.99
CA LEU A 562 18.89 10.93 11.85
C LEU A 562 19.52 9.57 11.53
N ALA A 563 19.34 8.62 12.44
CA ALA A 563 19.99 7.31 12.42
C ALA A 563 18.99 6.18 12.21
N LEU A 564 19.45 5.04 11.68
CA LEU A 564 18.64 3.82 11.65
C LEU A 564 18.72 3.12 13.01
N GLU A 565 17.58 2.70 13.54
CA GLU A 565 17.46 2.07 14.85
C GLU A 565 18.36 0.82 14.95
N GLY A 566 19.26 0.82 15.93
CA GLY A 566 20.25 -0.25 16.15
C GLY A 566 21.44 -0.23 15.19
N LYS A 567 21.62 0.81 14.37
CA LYS A 567 22.89 1.06 13.65
C LYS A 567 23.77 1.99 14.48
N ALA A 568 25.06 1.67 14.52
CA ALA A 568 26.04 2.53 15.16
C ALA A 568 26.30 3.79 14.32
N VAL A 569 26.39 4.93 15.00
CA VAL A 569 26.64 6.27 14.44
C VAL A 569 27.97 6.78 14.98
N ASP A 570 28.82 7.31 14.10
CA ASP A 570 30.13 7.85 14.46
C ASP A 570 30.05 9.37 14.64
N LEU A 571 29.89 9.85 15.88
CA LEU A 571 29.79 11.28 16.16
C LEU A 571 31.18 11.94 16.08
N PRO A 572 31.41 12.96 15.22
CA PRO A 572 32.71 13.59 15.10
C PRO A 572 33.07 14.37 16.37
N LEU A 573 34.27 14.15 16.91
CA LEU A 573 34.87 15.01 17.92
C LEU A 573 35.84 15.99 17.26
N ARG A 574 36.08 17.11 17.96
CA ARG A 574 37.19 18.04 17.72
C ARG A 574 37.89 18.22 19.07
N LEU A 575 39.17 17.85 19.12
CA LEU A 575 39.97 17.77 20.35
C LEU A 575 41.24 18.63 20.20
N GLU A 576 41.36 19.67 21.02
CA GLU A 576 42.56 20.49 21.17
C GLU A 576 43.37 20.00 22.39
N GLY A 577 44.68 19.79 22.27
CA GLY A 577 45.55 19.40 23.40
C GLY A 577 46.69 18.44 23.01
N GLU A 578 47.22 17.70 23.98
CA GLU A 578 48.27 16.70 23.83
C GLU A 578 47.68 15.29 24.04
N ALA A 579 47.74 14.44 23.01
CA ALA A 579 47.18 13.09 23.03
C ALA A 579 47.88 12.19 24.09
N PRO A 580 47.16 11.28 24.78
CA PRO A 580 45.75 10.92 24.57
C PRO A 580 44.76 11.79 25.35
N TRP A 581 43.57 12.01 24.76
CA TRP A 581 42.45 12.69 25.40
C TRP A 581 41.48 11.71 26.05
N LYS A 582 41.11 11.94 27.30
CA LYS A 582 40.02 11.27 28.03
C LYS A 582 38.79 12.17 28.02
N VAL A 583 37.76 11.75 27.30
CA VAL A 583 36.49 12.48 27.19
C VAL A 583 35.44 11.81 28.06
N LYS A 584 34.76 12.58 28.91
CA LYS A 584 33.59 12.13 29.68
C LYS A 584 32.31 12.60 29.02
N TYR A 585 31.36 11.70 28.80
CA TYR A 585 30.07 12.01 28.17
C TYR A 585 28.91 11.22 28.79
N GLN A 586 27.68 11.66 28.56
CA GLN A 586 26.45 11.00 29.03
C GLN A 586 25.32 11.15 27.99
N ASN A 587 24.28 10.31 28.07
CA ASN A 587 23.04 10.47 27.30
C ASN A 587 21.93 11.01 28.20
N LYS A 588 21.45 12.24 27.99
CA LYS A 588 20.38 12.81 28.83
C LYS A 588 19.01 12.14 28.67
N LEU A 589 18.80 11.34 27.61
CA LEU A 589 17.57 10.58 27.42
C LEU A 589 17.57 9.22 28.15
N ASP A 590 18.74 8.77 28.62
CA ASP A 590 18.84 7.66 29.58
C ASP A 590 19.71 8.05 30.80
N PRO A 591 19.12 8.73 31.80
CA PRO A 591 19.81 9.08 33.04
C PRO A 591 20.25 7.86 33.87
N SER A 592 19.80 6.64 33.55
CA SER A 592 20.14 5.44 34.32
C SER A 592 21.50 4.84 33.95
N ALA A 593 22.01 5.12 32.74
CA ALA A 593 23.30 4.64 32.26
C ALA A 593 24.52 5.33 32.92
N GLY A 594 24.35 6.56 33.40
CA GLY A 594 25.40 7.38 34.01
C GLY A 594 26.49 7.87 33.02
N PRO A 595 27.51 8.60 33.50
CA PRO A 595 28.57 9.13 32.64
C PRO A 595 29.65 8.08 32.30
N VAL A 596 30.09 8.09 31.04
CA VAL A 596 31.10 7.18 30.48
C VAL A 596 32.37 7.97 30.15
N GLU A 597 33.54 7.46 30.54
CA GLU A 597 34.85 7.98 30.11
C GLU A 597 35.41 7.15 28.94
N LYS A 598 35.96 7.79 27.92
CA LYS A 598 36.57 7.13 26.76
C LYS A 598 37.83 7.86 26.29
N THR A 599 38.87 7.07 25.98
CA THR A 599 40.18 7.58 25.57
C THR A 599 40.33 7.63 24.05
N PHE A 600 40.92 8.71 23.53
CA PHE A 600 41.11 9.00 22.11
C PHE A 600 42.55 9.45 21.82
N TRP A 601 43.05 9.13 20.62
CA TRP A 601 44.45 9.37 20.23
C TRP A 601 44.63 10.28 19.02
N ASN A 602 43.54 10.66 18.34
CA ASN A 602 43.55 11.55 17.17
C ASN A 602 42.65 12.77 17.44
N ALA A 603 43.09 13.98 17.09
CA ALA A 603 42.35 15.23 17.29
C ALA A 603 40.94 15.23 16.67
N ASN A 604 40.74 14.47 15.58
CA ASN A 604 39.48 14.34 14.85
C ASN A 604 38.86 12.93 15.02
N SER A 605 38.99 12.34 16.21
CA SER A 605 38.41 11.03 16.53
C SER A 605 36.88 11.02 16.47
N VAL A 606 36.26 9.83 16.37
CA VAL A 606 34.80 9.66 16.39
C VAL A 606 34.30 8.94 17.65
N LEU A 607 33.28 9.49 18.28
CA LEU A 607 32.52 8.85 19.35
C LEU A 607 31.41 7.99 18.74
N ARG A 608 31.70 6.70 18.53
CA ARG A 608 30.72 5.70 18.10
C ARG A 608 29.67 5.43 19.18
N VAL A 609 28.39 5.64 18.85
CA VAL A 609 27.20 5.38 19.70
C VAL A 609 26.18 4.50 18.95
N THR A 610 25.24 3.87 19.64
CA THR A 610 24.25 2.94 19.06
C THR A 610 22.79 3.35 19.25
N ASP A 611 22.53 4.20 20.24
CA ASP A 611 21.21 4.42 20.80
C ASP A 611 20.72 5.83 20.47
N GLN A 612 19.41 6.04 20.47
CA GLN A 612 18.88 7.40 20.39
C GLN A 612 19.16 8.15 21.70
N GLY A 613 19.53 9.42 21.58
CA GLY A 613 20.07 10.14 22.72
C GLY A 613 20.32 11.61 22.46
N LEU A 614 20.29 12.38 23.55
CA LEU A 614 20.87 13.71 23.61
C LEU A 614 22.22 13.57 24.31
N TYR A 615 23.26 13.33 23.52
CA TYR A 615 24.61 13.07 24.01
C TYR A 615 25.26 14.38 24.42
N GLU A 616 25.75 14.45 25.66
CA GLU A 616 26.44 15.60 26.22
C GLU A 616 27.87 15.21 26.63
N ILE A 617 28.84 16.03 26.25
CA ILE A 617 30.21 15.96 26.76
C ILE A 617 30.28 16.79 28.05
N ILE A 618 30.69 16.16 29.15
CA ILE A 618 30.70 16.77 30.49
C ILE A 618 32.11 17.06 31.03
N GLY A 619 33.17 16.62 30.34
CA GLY A 619 34.53 16.89 30.77
C GLY A 619 35.63 16.33 29.87
N LEU A 620 36.83 16.90 30.02
CA LEU A 620 38.03 16.54 29.29
C LEU A 620 39.24 16.50 30.23
N SER A 621 40.10 15.52 30.03
CA SER A 621 41.52 15.59 30.39
C SER A 621 42.33 15.21 29.16
N ASP A 622 43.48 15.85 28.94
CA ASP A 622 44.47 15.35 27.98
C ASP A 622 45.54 14.51 28.70
N ALA A 623 46.67 14.26 28.04
CA ALA A 623 47.79 13.49 28.60
C ALA A 623 48.33 14.01 29.94
N THR A 624 48.10 15.28 30.29
CA THR A 624 48.68 15.91 31.48
C THR A 624 47.75 16.91 32.17
N CYS A 625 46.88 17.61 31.43
CA CYS A 625 46.10 18.73 31.94
C CYS A 625 44.58 18.50 31.86
N PRO A 626 43.80 19.00 32.84
CA PRO A 626 42.35 19.12 32.71
C PRO A 626 42.00 20.15 31.63
N GLY A 627 40.95 19.85 30.84
CA GLY A 627 40.46 20.70 29.76
C GLY A 627 39.06 21.26 30.02
N SER A 628 38.58 22.09 29.10
CA SER A 628 37.21 22.61 29.06
C SER A 628 36.40 22.00 27.92
N VAL A 629 35.08 22.00 28.06
CA VAL A 629 34.14 21.67 26.98
C VAL A 629 33.67 22.97 26.32
N ASP A 630 33.54 22.96 24.99
CA ASP A 630 32.98 24.07 24.24
C ASP A 630 31.45 24.14 24.42
N GLU A 631 30.95 25.21 25.07
CA GLU A 631 29.51 25.38 25.38
C GLU A 631 28.62 25.43 24.11
N LYS A 632 29.15 25.84 22.95
CA LYS A 632 28.40 25.82 21.68
C LYS A 632 28.39 24.43 21.03
N ALA A 633 29.26 23.53 21.48
CA ALA A 633 29.50 22.22 20.88
C ALA A 633 29.38 21.02 21.85
N HIS A 634 28.95 21.23 23.09
CA HIS A 634 28.87 20.19 24.12
C HIS A 634 27.77 19.14 23.91
N ILE A 635 26.76 19.42 23.08
CA ILE A 635 25.59 18.54 22.84
C ILE A 635 25.53 18.05 21.39
N PHE A 636 25.11 16.80 21.20
CA PHE A 636 24.70 16.22 19.92
C PHE A 636 23.42 15.39 20.07
N GLU A 637 22.44 15.60 19.19
CA GLU A 637 21.20 14.81 19.13
C GLU A 637 21.34 13.64 18.13
N VAL A 638 20.98 12.43 18.58
CA VAL A 638 20.85 11.24 17.75
C VAL A 638 19.41 10.75 17.85
N SER A 639 18.65 10.90 16.77
CA SER A 639 17.22 10.59 16.73
C SER A 639 16.97 9.48 15.71
N TRP A 640 16.19 8.45 16.08
CA TRP A 640 15.94 7.33 15.16
C TRP A 640 14.90 7.69 14.10
N ILE A 641 15.21 7.34 12.84
CA ILE A 641 14.23 7.32 11.74
C ILE A 641 13.23 6.21 12.05
N ALA A 642 11.94 6.53 12.15
CA ALA A 642 10.92 5.55 12.49
C ALA A 642 10.85 4.39 11.49
N ARG A 643 10.78 3.14 12.01
CA ARG A 643 10.60 1.93 11.18
C ARG A 643 9.28 1.96 10.41
N PRO A 644 9.23 1.33 9.23
CA PRO A 644 8.03 1.28 8.42
C PRO A 644 6.95 0.41 9.04
N LYS A 645 5.71 0.88 8.97
CA LYS A 645 4.52 0.18 9.47
C LYS A 645 3.32 0.45 8.58
N ILE A 646 2.38 -0.50 8.54
CA ILE A 646 1.02 -0.22 8.05
C ILE A 646 0.33 0.62 9.13
N THR A 647 -0.33 1.70 8.74
CA THR A 647 -1.01 2.66 9.64
C THR A 647 -2.53 2.61 9.53
N GLU A 648 -3.04 2.16 8.39
CA GLU A 648 -4.46 2.12 8.07
C GLU A 648 -4.74 0.97 7.10
N VAL A 649 -5.94 0.38 7.19
CA VAL A 649 -6.45 -0.64 6.27
C VAL A 649 -7.89 -0.29 5.94
N ASP A 650 -8.22 -0.11 4.65
CA ASP A 650 -9.56 0.22 4.15
C ASP A 650 -10.25 1.42 4.86
N GLY A 651 -9.48 2.39 5.35
CA GLY A 651 -9.98 3.54 6.13
C GLY A 651 -9.86 3.37 7.66
N VAL A 652 -9.69 2.14 8.15
CA VAL A 652 -9.59 1.82 9.58
C VAL A 652 -8.15 2.02 10.07
N LYS A 653 -7.96 2.98 10.99
CA LYS A 653 -6.64 3.24 11.61
C LYS A 653 -6.24 2.11 12.55
N LEU A 654 -5.02 1.60 12.37
CA LEU A 654 -4.47 0.52 13.18
C LEU A 654 -4.00 1.06 14.55
N GLY A 655 -4.75 0.70 15.59
CA GLY A 655 -4.35 0.84 16.99
C GLY A 655 -3.67 -0.44 17.52
N PRO A 656 -4.06 -0.96 18.70
CA PRO A 656 -3.56 -2.25 19.20
C PRO A 656 -4.20 -3.47 18.50
N GLN A 657 -5.24 -3.27 17.70
CA GLN A 657 -5.92 -4.34 16.96
C GLN A 657 -5.07 -4.78 15.76
N THR A 658 -4.69 -6.07 15.74
CA THR A 658 -3.95 -6.71 14.65
C THR A 658 -4.84 -7.52 13.71
N ILE A 659 -6.11 -7.74 14.06
CA ILE A 659 -7.05 -8.54 13.27
C ILE A 659 -8.20 -7.64 12.81
N ILE A 660 -8.47 -7.65 11.50
CA ILE A 660 -9.56 -6.92 10.84
C ILE A 660 -10.38 -7.93 10.05
N ALA A 661 -11.70 -7.83 10.11
CA ALA A 661 -12.60 -8.51 9.18
C ALA A 661 -13.13 -7.47 8.19
N LYS A 662 -13.02 -7.76 6.89
CA LYS A 662 -13.76 -7.04 5.85
C LYS A 662 -15.18 -7.61 5.71
N ASP A 663 -16.05 -6.79 5.15
CA ASP A 663 -17.40 -7.16 4.75
C ASP A 663 -17.41 -8.39 3.82
N GLU A 664 -18.48 -9.16 3.92
CA GLU A 664 -18.67 -10.34 3.09
C GLU A 664 -19.08 -9.93 1.67
N VAL A 665 -18.43 -10.51 0.66
CA VAL A 665 -18.76 -10.28 -0.75
C VAL A 665 -19.16 -11.57 -1.44
N CYS A 666 -19.81 -11.50 -2.59
CA CYS A 666 -20.19 -12.70 -3.32
C CYS A 666 -19.07 -13.17 -4.26
N GLU A 667 -19.10 -14.46 -4.57
CA GLU A 667 -18.18 -15.10 -5.49
C GLU A 667 -18.17 -14.40 -6.86
N GLY A 668 -16.99 -13.99 -7.32
CA GLY A 668 -16.82 -13.26 -8.58
C GLY A 668 -17.13 -11.76 -8.54
N ASP A 669 -17.39 -11.17 -7.37
CA ASP A 669 -17.49 -9.71 -7.21
C ASP A 669 -16.10 -9.08 -7.15
N VAL A 670 -15.93 -7.83 -7.61
CA VAL A 670 -14.61 -7.15 -7.59
C VAL A 670 -14.40 -6.50 -6.23
N ASN A 671 -13.31 -6.84 -5.55
CA ASN A 671 -12.92 -6.22 -4.26
C ASN A 671 -11.39 -6.06 -4.18
N SER A 672 -10.94 -5.06 -3.43
CA SER A 672 -9.53 -4.77 -3.14
C SER A 672 -9.32 -4.54 -1.64
N LEU A 673 -8.06 -4.59 -1.23
CA LEU A 673 -7.60 -4.34 0.13
C LEU A 673 -6.65 -3.15 0.08
N GLU A 674 -7.11 -1.99 0.56
CA GLU A 674 -6.33 -0.75 0.55
C GLU A 674 -5.48 -0.67 1.82
N LEU A 675 -4.17 -0.53 1.68
CA LEU A 675 -3.24 -0.35 2.79
C LEU A 675 -2.70 1.09 2.77
N LYS A 676 -2.51 1.69 3.95
CA LYS A 676 -1.63 2.86 4.12
C LYS A 676 -0.39 2.53 4.95
N PHE A 677 0.70 3.20 4.63
CA PHE A 677 2.02 3.02 5.25
C PHE A 677 2.53 4.32 5.87
N GLY A 678 3.34 4.21 6.91
CA GLY A 678 4.18 5.28 7.43
C GLY A 678 5.62 4.79 7.59
N GLY A 679 6.59 5.61 7.19
CA GLY A 679 8.01 5.28 7.05
C GLY A 679 8.59 5.99 5.82
N ASN A 680 9.57 5.40 5.15
CA ASN A 680 10.39 6.04 4.12
C ASN A 680 10.25 5.33 2.76
N ARG A 681 9.27 5.78 1.96
CA ARG A 681 8.99 5.31 0.59
C ARG A 681 10.26 5.02 -0.24
N PRO A 682 10.28 3.98 -1.09
CA PRO A 682 9.24 2.96 -1.29
C PRO A 682 9.13 1.95 -0.13
N TYR A 683 7.95 1.36 0.04
CA TYR A 683 7.69 0.29 1.01
C TYR A 683 7.74 -1.07 0.33
N THR A 684 8.28 -2.09 1.00
CA THR A 684 8.23 -3.49 0.58
C THR A 684 7.53 -4.33 1.64
N VAL A 685 6.46 -5.03 1.26
CA VAL A 685 5.61 -5.80 2.15
C VAL A 685 5.56 -7.25 1.68
N ARG A 686 5.75 -8.21 2.59
CA ARG A 686 5.55 -9.65 2.34
C ARG A 686 4.39 -10.15 3.18
N TYR A 687 3.48 -10.86 2.52
CA TYR A 687 2.25 -11.37 3.14
C TYR A 687 1.95 -12.81 2.72
N GLU A 688 1.28 -13.53 3.61
CA GLU A 688 0.71 -14.85 3.34
C GLU A 688 -0.75 -14.66 2.89
N GLU A 689 -1.04 -15.04 1.66
CA GLU A 689 -2.38 -15.17 1.09
C GLU A 689 -2.88 -16.59 1.37
N SER A 690 -3.92 -16.75 2.18
CA SER A 690 -4.47 -18.06 2.53
C SER A 690 -5.97 -18.19 2.26
N TYR A 691 -6.40 -19.40 1.91
CA TYR A 691 -7.76 -19.75 1.49
C TYR A 691 -8.20 -21.08 2.10
N LYS A 692 -9.42 -21.11 2.64
CA LYS A 692 -10.05 -22.31 3.24
C LYS A 692 -11.46 -22.52 2.69
N ALA A 693 -11.71 -23.70 2.11
CA ALA A 693 -13.02 -24.12 1.61
C ALA A 693 -13.80 -24.82 2.74
N GLY A 694 -14.48 -24.06 3.59
CA GLY A 694 -15.26 -24.57 4.71
C GLY A 694 -14.40 -25.34 5.73
N ASN A 695 -14.52 -26.67 5.73
CA ASN A 695 -13.76 -27.58 6.60
C ASN A 695 -12.48 -28.15 5.96
N SER A 696 -12.10 -27.73 4.74
CA SER A 696 -10.81 -28.13 4.14
C SER A 696 -9.62 -27.68 4.98
N ASN A 697 -8.46 -28.31 4.78
CA ASN A 697 -7.20 -27.68 5.20
C ASN A 697 -7.02 -26.33 4.47
N PRO A 698 -6.46 -25.31 5.12
CA PRO A 698 -6.14 -24.05 4.47
C PRO A 698 -4.98 -24.25 3.50
N THR A 699 -5.10 -23.67 2.31
CA THR A 699 -3.98 -23.52 1.36
C THR A 699 -3.41 -22.12 1.52
N SER A 700 -2.08 -21.96 1.56
CA SER A 700 -1.45 -20.65 1.61
C SER A 700 -0.36 -20.46 0.56
N ARG A 701 -0.12 -19.18 0.21
CA ARG A 701 0.86 -18.74 -0.77
C ARG A 701 1.51 -17.46 -0.29
N MET A 702 2.84 -17.43 -0.26
CA MET A 702 3.56 -16.21 0.06
C MET A 702 3.55 -15.24 -1.14
N ARG A 703 3.39 -13.96 -0.85
CA ARG A 703 3.32 -12.85 -1.81
C ARG A 703 4.20 -11.70 -1.34
N SER A 704 4.56 -10.83 -2.28
CA SER A 704 5.29 -9.58 -2.03
C SER A 704 4.65 -8.45 -2.82
N LEU A 705 4.76 -7.23 -2.29
CA LEU A 705 4.27 -5.99 -2.86
C LEU A 705 5.31 -4.89 -2.63
N THR A 706 5.62 -4.10 -3.66
CA THR A 706 6.45 -2.89 -3.53
C THR A 706 5.64 -1.65 -3.90
N ALA A 707 5.40 -0.77 -2.92
CA ALA A 707 4.57 0.42 -3.04
C ALA A 707 5.45 1.68 -3.08
N ALA A 708 5.31 2.53 -4.11
CA ALA A 708 6.09 3.77 -4.21
C ALA A 708 5.53 4.93 -3.37
N LEU A 709 4.28 4.84 -2.93
CA LEU A 709 3.57 5.87 -2.17
C LEU A 709 3.14 5.36 -0.80
N ASN A 710 2.58 6.25 0.03
CA ASN A 710 2.05 5.92 1.35
C ASN A 710 0.77 5.06 1.30
N SER A 711 0.34 4.61 0.13
CA SER A 711 -0.80 3.71 -0.06
C SER A 711 -0.57 2.70 -1.19
N ALA A 712 -1.21 1.54 -1.08
CA ALA A 712 -1.29 0.56 -2.15
C ALA A 712 -2.51 -0.36 -2.01
N SER A 713 -3.17 -0.63 -3.14
CA SER A 713 -4.21 -1.63 -3.29
C SER A 713 -3.66 -3.04 -3.53
N ILE A 714 -4.24 -4.05 -2.86
CA ILE A 714 -4.09 -5.47 -3.18
C ILE A 714 -5.42 -6.00 -3.72
N PRO A 715 -5.51 -6.48 -4.98
CA PRO A 715 -6.73 -7.07 -5.50
C PRO A 715 -7.05 -8.37 -4.75
N MET A 716 -8.25 -8.46 -4.18
CA MET A 716 -8.66 -9.61 -3.37
C MET A 716 -9.21 -10.73 -4.24
N ARG A 717 -8.94 -11.98 -3.85
CA ARG A 717 -9.48 -13.15 -4.55
C ARG A 717 -10.88 -13.48 -4.06
N THR A 718 -11.86 -13.15 -4.90
CA THR A 718 -13.28 -13.51 -4.74
C THR A 718 -13.70 -14.66 -5.67
N ASN A 719 -12.75 -15.23 -6.43
CA ASN A 719 -13.06 -16.08 -7.59
C ASN A 719 -13.57 -17.50 -7.26
N VAL A 720 -13.61 -17.88 -5.98
CA VAL A 720 -14.22 -19.09 -5.44
C VAL A 720 -14.80 -18.74 -4.07
N ALA A 721 -15.97 -19.28 -3.73
CA ALA A 721 -16.54 -19.14 -2.39
C ALA A 721 -15.68 -19.80 -1.29
N GLY A 722 -15.54 -19.13 -0.14
CA GLY A 722 -14.77 -19.62 1.01
C GLY A 722 -14.25 -18.50 1.90
N ASN A 723 -13.41 -18.86 2.88
CA ASN A 723 -12.78 -17.90 3.78
C ASN A 723 -11.35 -17.61 3.31
N TYR A 724 -11.04 -16.34 3.11
CA TYR A 724 -9.71 -15.84 2.76
C TYR A 724 -9.09 -15.12 3.96
N THR A 725 -7.77 -15.19 4.08
CA THR A 725 -7.02 -14.52 5.16
C THR A 725 -5.66 -14.07 4.64
N TYR A 726 -5.41 -12.76 4.74
CA TYR A 726 -4.21 -12.08 4.29
C TYR A 726 -3.41 -11.66 5.52
N LYS A 727 -2.23 -12.24 5.71
CA LYS A 727 -1.40 -12.04 6.91
C LYS A 727 -0.09 -11.34 6.54
N PHE A 728 0.09 -10.12 7.01
CA PHE A 728 1.27 -9.30 6.76
C PHE A 728 2.39 -9.70 7.72
N LEU A 729 3.50 -10.23 7.19
CA LEU A 729 4.54 -10.94 7.95
C LEU A 729 5.85 -10.16 8.06
N GLU A 730 6.20 -9.41 7.01
CA GLU A 730 7.45 -8.65 6.91
C GLU A 730 7.11 -7.30 6.25
N ILE A 731 7.58 -6.21 6.84
CA ILE A 731 7.47 -4.85 6.28
C ILE A 731 8.87 -4.25 6.31
N GLY A 732 9.27 -3.63 5.20
CA GLY A 732 10.49 -2.85 5.04
C GLY A 732 10.23 -1.61 4.17
N ASP A 733 11.22 -0.75 4.04
CA ASP A 733 11.18 0.48 3.25
C ASP A 733 12.54 0.78 2.60
N ASN A 734 12.76 2.00 2.12
CA ASN A 734 14.02 2.38 1.46
C ASN A 734 15.25 2.29 2.37
N LEU A 735 15.05 2.32 3.69
CA LEU A 735 16.10 2.39 4.70
C LEU A 735 16.15 1.13 5.58
N TYR A 736 15.00 0.50 5.81
CA TYR A 736 14.86 -0.71 6.62
C TYR A 736 14.54 -1.93 5.75
N SER A 737 15.49 -2.87 5.67
CA SER A 737 15.24 -4.19 5.09
C SER A 737 14.09 -4.91 5.83
N PRO A 738 13.20 -5.66 5.13
CA PRO A 738 12.06 -6.31 5.76
C PRO A 738 12.45 -7.22 6.94
N GLU A 739 11.79 -7.03 8.09
CA GLU A 739 12.02 -7.88 9.26
C GLU A 739 11.45 -9.28 9.04
N LYS A 740 12.32 -10.30 9.08
CA LYS A 740 11.98 -11.71 8.79
C LYS A 740 10.88 -12.32 9.67
N LYS A 741 10.48 -11.64 10.76
CA LYS A 741 9.37 -12.02 11.67
C LYS A 741 8.79 -10.77 12.34
N ALA A 742 7.70 -10.21 11.82
CA ALA A 742 6.94 -9.21 12.55
C ALA A 742 6.46 -9.79 13.91
N LYS A 743 6.72 -9.08 15.01
CA LYS A 743 6.28 -9.47 16.37
C LYS A 743 4.76 -9.59 16.46
N ASN A 744 4.06 -8.63 15.85
CA ASN A 744 2.60 -8.53 15.80
C ASN A 744 2.14 -8.42 14.33
N PRO A 745 1.97 -9.55 13.61
CA PRO A 745 1.54 -9.52 12.20
C PRO A 745 0.08 -9.06 12.09
N ILE A 746 -0.21 -8.23 11.09
CA ILE A 746 -1.59 -7.78 10.80
C ILE A 746 -2.29 -8.85 9.96
N ILE A 747 -3.55 -9.14 10.29
CA ILE A 747 -4.36 -10.21 9.71
C ILE A 747 -5.68 -9.62 9.23
N VAL A 748 -5.93 -9.69 7.93
CA VAL A 748 -7.20 -9.28 7.31
C VAL A 748 -7.95 -10.51 6.86
N THR A 749 -9.16 -10.74 7.38
CA THR A 749 -10.05 -11.83 6.98
C THR A 749 -11.16 -11.32 6.06
N GLN A 750 -11.59 -12.17 5.13
CA GLN A 750 -12.78 -11.93 4.31
C GLN A 750 -13.50 -13.24 4.04
N LYS A 751 -14.83 -13.22 4.06
CA LYS A 751 -15.69 -14.33 3.67
C LYS A 751 -16.31 -14.04 2.30
N VAL A 752 -16.12 -14.97 1.37
CA VAL A 752 -16.66 -14.93 0.02
C VAL A 752 -17.81 -15.91 -0.06
N ASN A 753 -19.02 -15.39 -0.26
CA ASN A 753 -20.27 -16.15 -0.29
C ASN A 753 -20.50 -16.78 -1.67
N PRO A 754 -20.94 -18.05 -1.75
CA PRO A 754 -21.28 -18.67 -3.03
C PRO A 754 -22.48 -17.98 -3.67
N ARG A 755 -22.51 -17.86 -5.00
CA ARG A 755 -23.69 -17.32 -5.68
C ARG A 755 -24.84 -18.34 -5.61
N PRO A 756 -26.08 -17.90 -5.29
CA PRO A 756 -27.22 -18.82 -5.17
C PRO A 756 -27.52 -19.53 -6.49
N SER A 757 -28.14 -20.68 -6.38
CA SER A 757 -28.53 -21.57 -7.49
C SER A 757 -30.02 -21.87 -7.41
N ALA A 758 -30.66 -22.02 -8.56
CA ALA A 758 -32.09 -22.26 -8.68
C ALA A 758 -32.37 -23.14 -9.90
N ARG A 759 -33.17 -24.19 -9.70
CA ARG A 759 -33.49 -25.18 -10.73
C ARG A 759 -34.87 -25.81 -10.50
N PHE A 760 -35.55 -26.19 -11.57
CA PHE A 760 -36.72 -27.07 -11.44
C PHE A 760 -36.30 -28.45 -10.92
N GLU A 761 -37.14 -29.09 -10.11
CA GLU A 761 -36.88 -30.46 -9.63
C GLU A 761 -37.01 -31.50 -10.76
N SER A 762 -37.81 -31.19 -11.78
CA SER A 762 -37.92 -31.97 -13.03
C SER A 762 -37.74 -31.06 -14.25
N PRO A 763 -36.49 -30.73 -14.65
CA PRO A 763 -36.22 -29.96 -15.87
C PRO A 763 -36.83 -30.61 -17.11
N SER A 764 -37.22 -29.78 -18.09
CA SER A 764 -37.82 -30.18 -19.38
C SER A 764 -39.15 -30.96 -19.29
N LYS A 765 -39.69 -31.18 -18.09
CA LYS A 765 -41.00 -31.81 -17.89
C LYS A 765 -42.12 -30.93 -18.46
N VAL A 766 -43.11 -31.58 -19.06
CA VAL A 766 -44.37 -30.96 -19.48
C VAL A 766 -45.38 -31.10 -18.34
N TYR A 767 -45.93 -29.97 -17.91
CA TYR A 767 -47.06 -29.87 -17.00
C TYR A 767 -48.31 -29.50 -17.83
N GLY A 768 -49.48 -30.01 -17.43
CA GLY A 768 -50.75 -29.76 -18.10
C GLY A 768 -51.82 -29.37 -17.09
N PHE A 769 -52.48 -28.24 -17.29
CA PHE A 769 -53.42 -27.63 -16.34
C PHE A 769 -54.70 -27.13 -17.03
N CYS A 770 -55.80 -27.02 -16.27
CA CYS A 770 -57.03 -26.36 -16.72
C CYS A 770 -56.87 -24.84 -16.71
N LYS A 771 -57.61 -24.12 -17.57
CA LYS A 771 -57.70 -22.65 -17.49
C LYS A 771 -58.54 -22.15 -16.30
N GLU A 772 -59.64 -22.84 -15.96
CA GLU A 772 -60.67 -22.30 -15.03
C GLU A 772 -61.09 -23.24 -13.88
N GLU A 773 -60.50 -24.45 -13.77
CA GLU A 773 -60.72 -25.36 -12.62
C GLU A 773 -59.48 -25.34 -11.71
N GLU A 774 -59.68 -25.11 -10.41
CA GLU A 774 -58.61 -24.98 -9.42
C GLU A 774 -58.53 -26.23 -8.54
N GLN A 775 -57.48 -27.03 -8.72
CA GLN A 775 -57.17 -28.17 -7.87
C GLN A 775 -56.04 -27.79 -6.90
N GLU A 776 -56.21 -28.09 -5.61
CA GLU A 776 -55.35 -27.58 -4.52
C GLU A 776 -53.87 -28.02 -4.60
N ASP A 777 -53.56 -29.08 -5.35
CA ASP A 777 -52.21 -29.64 -5.53
C ASP A 777 -51.44 -29.12 -6.76
N GLU A 778 -52.01 -28.21 -7.58
CA GLU A 778 -51.37 -27.74 -8.83
C GLU A 778 -50.14 -26.84 -8.58
N THR A 779 -48.95 -27.45 -8.48
CA THR A 779 -47.67 -26.73 -8.29
C THR A 779 -46.51 -27.27 -9.13
N ILE A 780 -45.53 -26.39 -9.37
CA ILE A 780 -44.26 -26.70 -10.06
C ILE A 780 -43.11 -26.60 -9.04
N PRO A 781 -42.49 -27.71 -8.62
CA PRO A 781 -41.41 -27.69 -7.63
C PRO A 781 -40.09 -27.12 -8.17
N ILE A 782 -39.57 -26.12 -7.44
CA ILE A 782 -38.28 -25.46 -7.63
C ILE A 782 -37.40 -25.75 -6.42
N ILE A 783 -36.13 -26.08 -6.67
CA ILE A 783 -35.08 -26.26 -5.66
C ILE A 783 -34.17 -25.03 -5.70
N LEU A 784 -33.89 -24.48 -4.52
CA LEU A 784 -33.10 -23.27 -4.31
C LEU A 784 -31.90 -23.59 -3.39
N GLU A 785 -30.71 -23.23 -3.84
CA GLU A 785 -29.44 -23.50 -3.19
C GLU A 785 -28.80 -22.14 -2.83
N GLY A 786 -28.39 -21.97 -1.57
CA GLY A 786 -28.12 -20.66 -0.96
C GLY A 786 -28.91 -20.50 0.34
N ILE A 787 -29.17 -19.27 0.79
CA ILE A 787 -29.76 -19.00 2.11
C ILE A 787 -31.04 -18.16 1.99
N PRO A 788 -32.17 -18.61 2.56
CA PRO A 788 -33.43 -17.85 2.53
C PRO A 788 -33.41 -16.58 3.43
N PRO A 789 -34.35 -15.64 3.24
CA PRO A 789 -35.29 -15.54 2.13
C PRO A 789 -34.61 -15.36 0.75
N PHE A 790 -35.11 -16.07 -0.26
CA PHE A 790 -34.73 -15.87 -1.66
C PHE A 790 -35.70 -14.91 -2.36
N THR A 791 -35.21 -14.27 -3.43
CA THR A 791 -36.04 -13.63 -4.47
C THR A 791 -35.74 -14.28 -5.81
N LEU A 792 -36.78 -14.72 -6.52
CA LEU A 792 -36.68 -15.48 -7.76
C LEU A 792 -37.33 -14.72 -8.91
N GLU A 793 -36.63 -14.59 -10.03
CA GLU A 793 -37.13 -13.98 -11.26
C GLU A 793 -37.33 -15.06 -12.32
N LEU A 794 -38.57 -15.23 -12.78
CA LEU A 794 -38.97 -16.19 -13.80
C LEU A 794 -39.35 -15.46 -15.09
N ALA A 795 -39.05 -16.09 -16.22
CA ALA A 795 -39.47 -15.65 -17.54
C ALA A 795 -40.47 -16.64 -18.12
N VAL A 796 -41.71 -16.19 -18.37
CA VAL A 796 -42.80 -16.98 -18.95
C VAL A 796 -42.95 -16.60 -20.43
N LYS A 797 -42.93 -17.58 -21.33
CA LYS A 797 -43.02 -17.33 -22.78
C LYS A 797 -44.07 -18.22 -23.43
N HIS A 798 -45.19 -17.62 -23.85
CA HIS A 798 -46.16 -18.28 -24.73
C HIS A 798 -45.58 -18.55 -26.12
N HIS A 799 -45.96 -19.64 -26.77
CA HIS A 799 -45.44 -20.03 -28.08
C HIS A 799 -45.72 -19.01 -29.20
N SER A 800 -46.78 -18.21 -29.10
CA SER A 800 -47.08 -17.14 -30.07
C SER A 800 -46.38 -15.81 -29.76
N SER A 801 -45.82 -15.63 -28.55
CA SER A 801 -45.18 -14.38 -28.16
C SER A 801 -43.68 -14.37 -28.49
N ALA A 802 -43.21 -13.31 -29.13
CA ALA A 802 -41.79 -13.06 -29.33
C ALA A 802 -41.08 -12.67 -28.01
N LYS A 803 -41.77 -11.98 -27.09
CA LYS A 803 -41.22 -11.49 -25.81
C LYS A 803 -41.70 -12.36 -24.64
N PRO A 804 -40.81 -12.77 -23.72
CA PRO A 804 -41.25 -13.33 -22.45
C PRO A 804 -41.83 -12.25 -21.54
N GLU A 805 -42.80 -12.63 -20.73
CA GLU A 805 -43.24 -11.87 -19.56
C GLU A 805 -42.35 -12.21 -18.36
N LEU A 806 -42.21 -11.27 -17.42
CA LEU A 806 -41.25 -11.33 -16.32
C LEU A 806 -41.97 -11.27 -14.97
N LEU A 807 -41.77 -12.31 -14.17
CA LEU A 807 -42.35 -12.47 -12.84
C LEU A 807 -41.23 -12.39 -11.79
N SER A 808 -41.44 -11.60 -10.74
CA SER A 808 -40.58 -11.60 -9.55
C SER A 808 -41.34 -12.14 -8.34
N ILE A 809 -40.74 -13.11 -7.65
CA ILE A 809 -41.28 -13.78 -6.45
C ILE A 809 -40.34 -13.49 -5.28
N PRO A 810 -40.66 -12.54 -4.39
CA PRO A 810 -39.86 -12.23 -3.21
C PRO A 810 -40.11 -13.19 -2.04
N ASN A 811 -39.29 -13.06 -0.99
CA ASN A 811 -39.53 -13.62 0.35
C ASN A 811 -39.74 -15.15 0.43
N ILE A 812 -39.08 -15.92 -0.43
CA ILE A 812 -39.14 -17.38 -0.40
C ILE A 812 -38.28 -17.90 0.77
N ASN A 813 -38.92 -18.26 1.89
CA ASN A 813 -38.26 -18.62 3.14
C ASN A 813 -37.64 -20.04 3.19
N SER A 814 -37.62 -20.78 2.07
CA SER A 814 -37.25 -22.20 2.03
C SER A 814 -36.43 -22.59 0.80
N ASN A 815 -35.51 -23.55 0.96
CA ASN A 815 -34.70 -24.13 -0.13
C ASN A 815 -35.51 -25.01 -1.12
N ARG A 816 -36.81 -25.18 -0.88
CA ARG A 816 -37.79 -25.77 -1.80
C ARG A 816 -38.96 -24.81 -1.91
N TYR A 817 -39.39 -24.52 -3.13
CA TYR A 817 -40.52 -23.65 -3.42
C TYR A 817 -41.48 -24.34 -4.39
N ALA A 818 -42.73 -24.47 -3.99
CA ALA A 818 -43.81 -24.94 -4.86
C ALA A 818 -44.40 -23.72 -5.58
N LEU A 819 -44.01 -23.50 -6.84
CA LEU A 819 -44.55 -22.42 -7.66
C LEU A 819 -46.03 -22.75 -7.98
N PRO A 820 -47.02 -21.95 -7.53
CA PRO A 820 -48.41 -22.17 -7.91
C PRO A 820 -48.63 -21.91 -9.40
N VAL A 821 -49.69 -22.48 -9.98
CA VAL A 821 -50.06 -22.21 -11.38
C VAL A 821 -50.66 -20.80 -11.50
N LEU A 822 -49.85 -19.85 -11.94
CA LEU A 822 -50.21 -18.43 -12.07
C LEU A 822 -51.05 -18.19 -13.33
N ARG A 823 -52.31 -18.66 -13.35
CA ARG A 823 -53.22 -18.67 -14.50
C ARG A 823 -53.39 -17.30 -15.20
N GLN A 824 -53.12 -16.19 -14.50
CA GLN A 824 -53.12 -14.83 -15.07
C GLN A 824 -52.00 -14.53 -16.08
N TYR A 825 -50.89 -15.27 -16.07
CA TYR A 825 -49.75 -15.12 -16.99
C TYR A 825 -49.69 -16.26 -18.03
N LEU A 826 -50.83 -16.90 -18.27
CA LEU A 826 -50.89 -18.30 -18.69
C LEU A 826 -52.13 -18.57 -19.58
N ASP A 827 -52.10 -18.03 -20.79
CA ASP A 827 -53.08 -18.24 -21.87
C ASP A 827 -53.24 -19.70 -22.33
N LEU A 828 -54.32 -19.99 -23.09
CA LEU A 828 -54.52 -21.26 -23.79
C LEU A 828 -53.36 -21.55 -24.76
N GLY A 829 -52.82 -22.78 -24.72
CA GLY A 829 -51.72 -23.21 -25.56
C GLY A 829 -50.48 -23.61 -24.77
N GLN A 830 -49.31 -23.50 -25.38
CA GLN A 830 -48.01 -23.90 -24.79
C GLN A 830 -47.18 -22.70 -24.34
N HIS A 831 -46.72 -22.78 -23.10
CA HIS A 831 -45.78 -21.85 -22.47
C HIS A 831 -44.46 -22.54 -22.10
N VAL A 832 -43.39 -21.77 -22.07
CA VAL A 832 -42.11 -22.15 -21.48
C VAL A 832 -41.85 -21.24 -20.28
N ILE A 833 -41.69 -21.83 -19.09
CA ILE A 833 -41.25 -21.11 -17.88
C ILE A 833 -39.77 -21.41 -17.69
N SER A 834 -38.95 -20.37 -17.58
CA SER A 834 -37.50 -20.47 -17.37
C SER A 834 -37.05 -19.60 -16.20
N ILE A 835 -35.98 -20.03 -15.52
CA ILE A 835 -35.39 -19.28 -14.39
C ILE A 835 -34.39 -18.27 -14.94
N ARG A 836 -34.63 -16.98 -14.69
CA ARG A 836 -33.81 -15.86 -15.20
C ARG A 836 -32.84 -15.32 -14.16
N LYS A 837 -33.25 -15.25 -12.89
CA LYS A 837 -32.42 -14.73 -11.81
C LYS A 837 -32.82 -15.33 -10.47
N VAL A 838 -31.85 -15.54 -9.58
CA VAL A 838 -32.09 -15.81 -8.16
C VAL A 838 -31.20 -14.89 -7.32
N ARG A 839 -31.74 -14.36 -6.22
CA ARG A 839 -31.03 -13.61 -5.17
C ARG A 839 -31.30 -14.26 -3.82
N ASP A 840 -30.31 -14.24 -2.92
CA ASP A 840 -30.43 -14.76 -1.55
C ASP A 840 -30.44 -13.65 -0.49
N SER A 841 -30.56 -14.03 0.79
CA SER A 841 -30.62 -13.08 1.91
C SER A 841 -29.29 -12.42 2.26
N ARG A 842 -28.17 -12.90 1.71
CA ARG A 842 -26.87 -12.19 1.74
C ARG A 842 -26.74 -11.17 0.61
N GLY A 843 -27.81 -10.97 -0.17
CA GLY A 843 -27.85 -10.08 -1.31
C GLY A 843 -27.20 -10.64 -2.57
N CYS A 844 -26.56 -11.82 -2.49
CA CYS A 844 -25.85 -12.45 -3.59
C CYS A 844 -26.82 -12.85 -4.69
N GLN A 845 -26.44 -12.67 -5.95
CA GLN A 845 -27.31 -12.88 -7.09
C GLN A 845 -26.64 -13.70 -8.21
N ARG A 846 -27.44 -14.54 -8.86
CA ARG A 846 -27.08 -15.26 -10.08
C ARG A 846 -28.13 -14.98 -11.14
N ALA A 847 -27.73 -14.33 -12.22
CA ALA A 847 -28.53 -14.19 -13.43
C ALA A 847 -28.11 -15.26 -14.45
N THR A 848 -29.08 -15.86 -15.13
CA THR A 848 -28.91 -16.86 -16.18
C THR A 848 -29.37 -16.26 -17.51
N GLU A 849 -28.42 -15.73 -18.28
CA GLU A 849 -28.70 -15.02 -19.54
C GLU A 849 -29.24 -15.93 -20.66
N PHE A 850 -28.89 -17.23 -20.62
CA PHE A 850 -29.33 -18.23 -21.59
C PHE A 850 -29.63 -19.57 -20.90
N ASP A 851 -30.70 -20.23 -21.36
CA ASP A 851 -31.10 -21.63 -21.13
C ASP A 851 -30.83 -22.20 -19.72
N GLY A 852 -31.16 -21.41 -18.69
CA GLY A 852 -31.40 -21.96 -17.35
C GLY A 852 -32.56 -22.95 -17.39
N SER A 853 -32.53 -23.98 -16.54
CA SER A 853 -33.51 -25.09 -16.58
C SER A 853 -34.93 -24.57 -16.77
N SER A 854 -35.63 -25.07 -17.79
CA SER A 854 -36.99 -24.66 -18.13
C SER A 854 -37.97 -25.83 -17.95
N VAL A 855 -39.26 -25.50 -17.82
CA VAL A 855 -40.37 -26.45 -17.90
C VAL A 855 -41.38 -25.95 -18.92
N ARG A 856 -42.14 -26.89 -19.51
CA ARG A 856 -43.22 -26.55 -20.44
C ARG A 856 -44.54 -26.67 -19.71
N VAL A 857 -45.43 -25.70 -19.92
CA VAL A 857 -46.78 -25.70 -19.36
C VAL A 857 -47.76 -25.65 -20.53
N SER A 858 -48.66 -26.64 -20.61
CA SER A 858 -49.72 -26.71 -21.61
C SER A 858 -51.05 -26.43 -20.93
N ILE A 859 -51.83 -25.52 -21.49
CA ILE A 859 -53.09 -25.05 -20.89
C ILE A 859 -54.21 -25.30 -21.86
N SER A 860 -55.19 -26.04 -21.37
CA SER A 860 -56.33 -26.53 -22.13
C SER A 860 -57.63 -25.95 -21.58
N ASP A 861 -58.61 -25.86 -22.46
CA ASP A 861 -59.93 -25.36 -22.12
C ASP A 861 -60.78 -26.42 -21.37
N VAL A 862 -61.81 -25.97 -20.68
CA VAL A 862 -62.57 -26.76 -19.69
C VAL A 862 -63.70 -27.54 -20.37
N PRO A 863 -63.66 -28.89 -20.44
CA PRO A 863 -64.68 -29.65 -21.15
C PRO A 863 -66.03 -29.66 -20.42
N THR A 864 -67.12 -29.58 -21.18
CA THR A 864 -68.48 -29.48 -20.63
C THR A 864 -69.37 -30.64 -21.04
N ILE A 865 -70.30 -31.00 -20.16
CA ILE A 865 -71.33 -32.01 -20.37
C ILE A 865 -72.68 -31.44 -19.98
N ILE A 866 -73.67 -31.56 -20.87
CA ILE A 866 -74.99 -30.95 -20.74
C ILE A 866 -76.05 -32.01 -21.11
N PRO A 867 -77.10 -32.24 -20.30
CA PRO A 867 -78.18 -33.15 -20.67
C PRO A 867 -78.99 -32.56 -21.84
N LEU A 868 -79.34 -33.39 -22.83
CA LEU A 868 -80.15 -32.96 -23.98
C LEU A 868 -81.65 -32.85 -23.66
N GLU A 869 -82.06 -33.42 -22.53
CA GLU A 869 -83.44 -33.44 -22.03
C GLU A 869 -83.46 -32.96 -20.57
N SER A 870 -84.41 -32.10 -20.22
CA SER A 870 -84.50 -31.51 -18.88
C SER A 870 -85.01 -32.48 -17.82
N ARG A 871 -85.95 -33.38 -18.17
CA ARG A 871 -86.59 -34.34 -17.25
C ARG A 871 -85.58 -35.13 -16.41
N GLU A 872 -85.91 -35.36 -15.14
CA GLU A 872 -85.04 -36.06 -14.19
C GLU A 872 -85.40 -37.54 -14.05
N ASP A 873 -86.69 -37.84 -14.11
CA ASP A 873 -87.26 -39.18 -14.15
C ASP A 873 -87.19 -39.81 -15.56
N TYR A 874 -86.83 -41.09 -15.61
CA TYR A 874 -86.79 -41.94 -16.80
C TYR A 874 -87.36 -43.33 -16.48
N CYS A 875 -87.83 -44.04 -17.50
CA CYS A 875 -88.29 -45.43 -17.37
C CYS A 875 -87.25 -46.45 -17.87
N VAL A 876 -87.25 -47.66 -17.28
CA VAL A 876 -86.46 -48.79 -17.82
C VAL A 876 -86.78 -49.01 -19.32
N GLY A 877 -85.74 -48.99 -20.14
CA GLY A 877 -85.81 -49.06 -21.61
C GLY A 877 -85.61 -47.72 -22.34
N GLU A 878 -85.71 -46.58 -21.65
CA GLU A 878 -85.48 -45.26 -22.25
C GLU A 878 -83.99 -44.93 -22.49
N ARG A 879 -83.72 -43.78 -23.14
CA ARG A 879 -82.38 -43.35 -23.58
C ARG A 879 -81.98 -42.00 -23.03
N ILE A 880 -81.20 -42.01 -21.95
CA ILE A 880 -80.61 -40.78 -21.38
C ILE A 880 -79.49 -40.30 -22.32
N SER A 881 -79.57 -39.05 -22.77
CA SER A 881 -78.67 -38.49 -23.80
C SER A 881 -78.07 -37.14 -23.36
N PHE A 882 -76.77 -36.97 -23.60
CA PHE A 882 -75.98 -35.80 -23.21
C PHE A 882 -75.16 -35.28 -24.40
N SER A 883 -74.99 -33.95 -24.46
CA SER A 883 -74.03 -33.27 -25.33
C SER A 883 -72.69 -33.09 -24.60
N LEU A 884 -71.59 -33.14 -25.35
CA LEU A 884 -70.22 -32.95 -24.87
C LEU A 884 -69.53 -31.87 -25.72
N SER A 885 -68.87 -30.91 -25.07
CA SER A 885 -68.00 -29.93 -25.74
C SER A 885 -66.59 -29.95 -25.15
N GLY A 886 -65.59 -29.75 -26.00
CA GLY A 886 -64.17 -30.04 -25.75
C GLY A 886 -63.58 -30.94 -26.85
N HIS A 887 -62.41 -31.52 -26.61
CA HIS A 887 -61.69 -32.32 -27.61
C HIS A 887 -61.84 -33.83 -27.35
N ALA A 888 -62.39 -34.55 -28.32
CA ALA A 888 -62.45 -36.01 -28.28
C ALA A 888 -61.03 -36.63 -28.27
N PRO A 889 -60.81 -37.78 -27.59
CA PRO A 889 -61.78 -38.58 -26.84
C PRO A 889 -62.17 -37.97 -25.49
N PHE A 890 -63.46 -37.94 -25.21
CA PHE A 890 -64.00 -37.65 -23.88
C PHE A 890 -63.97 -38.87 -22.98
N GLU A 891 -63.77 -38.68 -21.68
CA GLU A 891 -64.02 -39.70 -20.66
C GLU A 891 -65.08 -39.21 -19.66
N ILE A 892 -66.15 -39.98 -19.49
CA ILE A 892 -67.29 -39.65 -18.65
C ILE A 892 -67.28 -40.58 -17.44
N TYR A 893 -67.27 -40.01 -16.24
CA TYR A 893 -67.35 -40.74 -14.97
C TYR A 893 -68.75 -40.58 -14.39
N TYR A 894 -69.35 -41.68 -13.97
CA TYR A 894 -70.71 -41.72 -13.43
C TYR A 894 -70.84 -42.84 -12.39
N THR A 895 -71.78 -42.69 -11.47
CA THR A 895 -72.24 -43.74 -10.56
C THR A 895 -73.61 -44.25 -10.99
N PHE A 896 -73.85 -45.54 -10.82
CA PHE A 896 -75.18 -46.14 -10.87
C PHE A 896 -75.41 -46.85 -9.54
N ASP A 897 -76.42 -46.43 -8.76
CA ASP A 897 -76.67 -46.88 -7.38
C ASP A 897 -75.39 -46.88 -6.52
N GLY A 898 -74.68 -45.75 -6.53
CA GLY A 898 -73.40 -45.55 -5.83
C GLY A 898 -72.19 -46.26 -6.48
N VAL A 899 -72.38 -47.24 -7.36
CA VAL A 899 -71.28 -47.98 -8.01
C VAL A 899 -70.65 -47.13 -9.11
N ALA A 900 -69.42 -46.68 -8.88
CA ALA A 900 -68.66 -45.87 -9.83
C ALA A 900 -68.27 -46.65 -11.10
N ARG A 901 -68.44 -45.99 -12.26
CA ARG A 901 -68.14 -46.51 -13.61
C ARG A 901 -67.54 -45.40 -14.47
N LYS A 902 -66.88 -45.80 -15.56
CA LYS A 902 -66.24 -44.91 -16.53
C LYS A 902 -66.63 -45.33 -17.95
N ALA A 903 -66.91 -44.36 -18.81
CA ALA A 903 -67.12 -44.52 -20.25
C ALA A 903 -66.15 -43.64 -21.03
N LYS A 904 -65.92 -43.96 -22.31
CA LYS A 904 -65.22 -43.08 -23.26
C LYS A 904 -66.15 -42.78 -24.44
N SER A 905 -66.07 -41.57 -24.99
CA SER A 905 -66.76 -41.19 -26.24
C SER A 905 -65.80 -40.54 -27.22
N GLN A 906 -65.85 -40.98 -28.48
CA GLN A 906 -65.16 -40.32 -29.60
C GLN A 906 -66.02 -39.23 -30.26
N ALA A 907 -67.29 -39.11 -29.87
CA ALA A 907 -68.25 -38.16 -30.43
C ALA A 907 -68.67 -37.13 -29.37
N THR A 908 -69.13 -35.96 -29.83
CA THR A 908 -69.71 -34.87 -29.01
C THR A 908 -71.08 -35.20 -28.41
N THR A 909 -71.48 -36.47 -28.39
CA THR A 909 -72.69 -36.96 -27.71
C THR A 909 -72.38 -38.22 -26.92
N PHE A 910 -72.96 -38.33 -25.73
CA PHE A 910 -72.93 -39.54 -24.90
C PHE A 910 -74.37 -40.00 -24.65
N ARG A 911 -74.67 -41.28 -24.90
CA ARG A 911 -76.01 -41.84 -24.78
C ARG A 911 -75.95 -43.16 -24.02
N ARG A 912 -76.86 -43.36 -23.07
CA ARG A 912 -77.00 -44.61 -22.28
C ARG A 912 -78.44 -45.08 -22.30
N ILE A 913 -78.65 -46.39 -22.32
CA ILE A 913 -79.97 -46.99 -22.15
C ILE A 913 -80.21 -47.21 -20.65
N ALA A 914 -81.43 -46.93 -20.18
CA ALA A 914 -81.89 -47.21 -18.84
C ALA A 914 -82.13 -48.73 -18.68
N GLU A 915 -81.06 -49.50 -18.44
CA GLU A 915 -81.08 -50.98 -18.41
C GLU A 915 -81.77 -51.56 -17.17
N MET A 916 -81.72 -50.85 -16.03
CA MET A 916 -82.25 -51.25 -14.72
C MET A 916 -82.74 -50.00 -13.96
N PRO A 917 -83.69 -50.13 -13.01
CA PRO A 917 -84.07 -49.02 -12.13
C PRO A 917 -82.95 -48.68 -11.15
N GLY A 918 -82.82 -47.41 -10.75
CA GLY A 918 -81.75 -46.91 -9.89
C GLY A 918 -81.41 -45.42 -10.08
N GLU A 919 -80.51 -44.87 -9.25
CA GLU A 919 -79.94 -43.52 -9.43
C GLU A 919 -78.78 -43.56 -10.43
N PHE A 920 -78.96 -42.94 -11.62
CA PHE A 920 -77.89 -42.68 -12.57
C PHE A 920 -77.35 -41.26 -12.35
N LYS A 921 -76.08 -41.13 -11.95
CA LYS A 921 -75.48 -39.84 -11.58
C LYS A 921 -74.14 -39.64 -12.28
N ILE A 922 -74.03 -38.65 -13.15
CA ILE A 922 -72.73 -38.21 -13.67
C ILE A 922 -72.00 -37.45 -12.56
N THR A 923 -70.70 -37.70 -12.42
CA THR A 923 -69.83 -37.11 -11.39
C THR A 923 -68.72 -36.22 -11.95
N SER A 924 -68.21 -36.51 -13.16
CA SER A 924 -67.23 -35.66 -13.84
C SER A 924 -67.03 -36.01 -15.32
N VAL A 925 -66.50 -35.07 -16.11
CA VAL A 925 -66.05 -35.28 -17.50
C VAL A 925 -64.59 -34.81 -17.68
N SER A 926 -63.82 -35.50 -18.52
CA SER A 926 -62.48 -35.09 -18.97
C SER A 926 -62.34 -35.26 -20.49
N ASP A 927 -61.33 -34.62 -21.10
CA ASP A 927 -61.13 -34.63 -22.56
C ASP A 927 -59.71 -35.03 -23.00
N GLY A 928 -59.55 -35.23 -24.31
CA GLY A 928 -58.33 -35.75 -24.92
C GLY A 928 -57.20 -34.73 -25.07
N ALA A 929 -57.53 -33.43 -25.18
CA ALA A 929 -56.53 -32.36 -25.31
C ALA A 929 -55.89 -32.01 -23.96
N SER A 930 -56.61 -32.16 -22.86
CA SER A 930 -56.14 -31.78 -21.52
C SER A 930 -55.38 -32.90 -20.82
N GLY A 931 -55.76 -34.16 -21.05
CA GLY A 931 -55.14 -35.37 -20.46
C GLY A 931 -55.29 -35.53 -18.92
N ARG A 932 -55.58 -34.45 -18.19
CA ARG A 932 -55.83 -34.42 -16.73
C ARG A 932 -56.98 -33.53 -16.29
N CYS A 933 -57.37 -32.51 -17.07
CA CYS A 933 -58.48 -31.64 -16.70
C CYS A 933 -59.78 -32.46 -16.56
N ARG A 934 -60.43 -32.38 -15.39
CA ARG A 934 -61.49 -33.32 -14.98
C ARG A 934 -62.57 -32.57 -14.22
N VAL A 935 -63.50 -32.04 -15.01
CA VAL A 935 -64.54 -31.12 -14.57
C VAL A 935 -65.60 -31.85 -13.77
N HIS A 936 -65.73 -31.49 -12.50
CA HIS A 936 -66.74 -32.06 -11.63
C HIS A 936 -68.12 -31.47 -11.93
N LYS A 937 -69.11 -32.34 -12.17
CA LYS A 937 -70.51 -31.98 -12.43
C LYS A 937 -71.40 -33.00 -11.74
N ASN A 938 -72.42 -32.53 -11.04
CA ASN A 938 -73.37 -33.36 -10.31
C ASN A 938 -74.70 -33.40 -11.09
N ILE A 939 -74.87 -34.40 -11.96
CA ILE A 939 -76.09 -34.54 -12.78
C ILE A 939 -76.71 -35.91 -12.48
N THR A 940 -77.66 -35.91 -11.54
CA THR A 940 -78.49 -37.08 -11.20
C THR A 940 -79.70 -37.17 -12.15
N LYS A 941 -80.08 -38.41 -12.50
CA LYS A 941 -81.32 -38.82 -13.16
C LYS A 941 -81.82 -40.10 -12.47
N VAL A 942 -83.12 -40.23 -12.26
CA VAL A 942 -83.74 -41.37 -11.55
C VAL A 942 -84.40 -42.28 -12.57
N ILE A 943 -84.08 -43.57 -12.53
CA ILE A 943 -84.69 -44.57 -13.41
C ILE A 943 -85.70 -45.39 -12.61
N HIS A 944 -86.97 -45.29 -13.00
CA HIS A 944 -88.09 -46.01 -12.41
C HIS A 944 -88.35 -47.33 -13.14
N GLN A 945 -88.82 -48.33 -12.39
CA GLN A 945 -89.21 -49.61 -12.96
C GLN A 945 -90.49 -49.47 -13.79
N MET A 946 -90.58 -50.18 -14.91
CA MET A 946 -91.79 -50.18 -15.73
C MET A 946 -92.95 -50.86 -14.96
N PRO A 947 -94.13 -50.23 -14.86
CA PRO A 947 -95.22 -50.77 -14.07
C PRO A 947 -95.82 -52.01 -14.71
N SER A 948 -96.34 -52.90 -13.86
CA SER A 948 -96.95 -54.15 -14.30
C SER A 948 -98.14 -54.53 -13.43
N VAL A 949 -99.03 -55.34 -14.00
CA VAL A 949 -100.31 -55.73 -13.42
C VAL A 949 -100.59 -57.21 -13.63
N ARG A 950 -101.20 -57.84 -12.64
CA ARG A 950 -101.50 -59.27 -12.61
C ARG A 950 -102.94 -59.47 -12.15
N ILE A 951 -103.78 -60.05 -13.01
CA ILE A 951 -105.16 -60.42 -12.67
C ILE A 951 -105.14 -61.78 -11.94
N SER A 952 -105.97 -61.96 -10.93
CA SER A 952 -106.27 -63.27 -10.29
C SER A 952 -105.03 -64.08 -9.88
N ARG A 953 -104.04 -63.42 -9.26
CA ARG A 953 -102.74 -64.04 -8.90
C ARG A 953 -101.98 -64.68 -10.09
N GLY A 954 -102.32 -64.31 -11.33
CA GLY A 954 -101.65 -64.73 -12.56
C GLY A 954 -102.00 -66.13 -13.05
N GLY A 955 -103.07 -66.73 -12.50
CA GLY A 955 -103.71 -67.90 -13.11
C GLY A 955 -104.84 -67.47 -14.05
N VAL A 956 -105.13 -68.28 -15.07
CA VAL A 956 -106.35 -68.11 -15.87
C VAL A 956 -107.54 -68.60 -15.04
N SER A 957 -108.11 -67.72 -14.22
CA SER A 957 -109.29 -68.00 -13.42
C SER A 957 -110.56 -67.95 -14.28
N VAL A 958 -111.11 -69.11 -14.62
CA VAL A 958 -112.51 -69.22 -15.07
C VAL A 958 -113.37 -69.33 -13.81
N VAL A 959 -114.38 -68.46 -13.70
CA VAL A 959 -115.34 -68.43 -12.59
C VAL A 959 -116.72 -68.38 -13.20
N ASP A 960 -117.52 -69.43 -12.99
CA ASP A 960 -118.90 -69.47 -13.45
C ASP A 960 -119.78 -68.63 -12.52
N ILE A 961 -120.51 -67.66 -13.09
CA ILE A 961 -121.38 -66.74 -12.34
C ILE A 961 -122.82 -67.25 -12.47
N PRO A 962 -123.50 -67.63 -11.36
CA PRO A 962 -124.92 -67.95 -11.40
C PRO A 962 -125.76 -66.74 -11.83
N GLU A 963 -126.90 -66.97 -12.47
CA GLU A 963 -127.79 -65.91 -12.96
C GLU A 963 -128.22 -64.96 -11.82
N GLY A 964 -127.76 -63.69 -11.89
CA GLY A 964 -127.96 -62.68 -10.85
C GLY A 964 -126.82 -62.53 -9.82
N GLY A 965 -125.70 -63.25 -9.97
CA GLY A 965 -124.52 -63.14 -9.10
C GLY A 965 -123.47 -62.09 -9.53
N GLU A 966 -122.45 -61.91 -8.69
CA GLU A 966 -121.25 -61.11 -8.95
C GLU A 966 -119.99 -61.95 -8.67
N ALA A 967 -118.94 -61.82 -9.49
CA ALA A 967 -117.61 -62.36 -9.21
C ALA A 967 -116.60 -61.24 -8.92
N GLU A 968 -115.61 -61.52 -8.07
CA GLU A 968 -114.56 -60.56 -7.70
C GLU A 968 -113.29 -60.77 -8.55
N ILE A 969 -112.93 -59.75 -9.33
CA ILE A 969 -111.70 -59.69 -10.12
C ILE A 969 -110.67 -58.89 -9.32
N MET A 970 -109.62 -59.56 -8.85
CA MET A 970 -108.52 -58.93 -8.12
C MET A 970 -107.36 -58.61 -9.06
N PHE A 971 -106.95 -57.34 -9.09
CA PHE A 971 -105.76 -56.84 -9.75
C PHE A 971 -104.64 -56.60 -8.72
N GLU A 972 -103.44 -57.08 -9.00
CA GLU A 972 -102.22 -56.83 -8.24
C GLU A 972 -101.29 -55.96 -9.09
N PHE A 973 -100.68 -54.93 -8.53
CA PHE A 973 -99.87 -53.93 -9.23
C PHE A 973 -98.44 -53.87 -8.69
N TRP A 974 -97.48 -53.60 -9.57
CA TRP A 974 -96.08 -53.30 -9.22
C TRP A 974 -95.63 -52.02 -9.93
N GLY A 975 -94.90 -51.16 -9.21
CA GLY A 975 -94.51 -49.80 -9.62
C GLY A 975 -94.83 -48.79 -8.51
N THR A 976 -94.94 -47.51 -8.89
CA THR A 976 -95.19 -46.39 -7.96
C THR A 976 -96.61 -45.84 -8.11
N PRO A 977 -97.53 -46.06 -7.14
CA PRO A 977 -98.90 -45.56 -7.23
C PRO A 977 -98.99 -44.02 -7.32
N PRO A 978 -100.08 -43.46 -7.90
CA PRO A 978 -101.28 -44.16 -8.36
C PRO A 978 -101.08 -44.93 -9.67
N PHE A 979 -101.77 -46.06 -9.79
CA PHE A 979 -101.83 -46.90 -10.99
C PHE A 979 -103.13 -46.60 -11.76
N GLU A 980 -103.02 -45.89 -12.89
CA GLU A 980 -104.06 -45.80 -13.91
C GLU A 980 -103.98 -47.05 -14.80
N PHE A 981 -105.05 -47.83 -14.92
CA PHE A 981 -105.06 -49.03 -15.75
C PHE A 981 -106.33 -49.15 -16.58
N THR A 982 -106.19 -49.72 -17.78
CA THR A 982 -107.30 -49.92 -18.71
C THR A 982 -107.52 -51.40 -18.95
N TYR A 983 -108.69 -51.91 -18.62
CA TYR A 983 -109.05 -53.31 -18.82
C TYR A 983 -110.25 -53.47 -19.76
N THR A 984 -110.19 -54.51 -20.60
CA THR A 984 -111.21 -54.82 -21.61
C THR A 984 -111.94 -56.10 -21.26
N ARG A 985 -113.27 -56.10 -21.37
CA ARG A 985 -114.07 -57.33 -21.45
C ARG A 985 -114.21 -57.73 -22.90
N SER A 986 -113.98 -59.00 -23.22
CA SER A 986 -114.06 -59.52 -24.59
C SER A 986 -114.92 -60.79 -24.69
N SER A 987 -115.47 -61.06 -25.87
CA SER A 987 -116.39 -62.18 -26.09
C SER A 987 -115.72 -63.54 -25.85
N ASN A 988 -116.45 -64.45 -25.20
CA ASN A 988 -116.02 -65.84 -24.95
C ASN A 988 -116.25 -66.74 -26.20
N ASP A 989 -115.86 -66.25 -27.38
CA ASP A 989 -115.93 -67.01 -28.62
C ASP A 989 -114.97 -68.22 -28.63
N GLY A 990 -115.45 -69.34 -29.18
CA GLY A 990 -114.69 -70.58 -29.29
C GLY A 990 -113.39 -70.45 -30.09
N LYS A 991 -112.39 -71.29 -29.75
CA LYS A 991 -111.04 -71.30 -30.33
C LYS A 991 -111.05 -71.19 -31.85
N GLY A 992 -110.50 -70.09 -32.38
CA GLY A 992 -110.31 -69.85 -33.81
C GLY A 992 -110.96 -68.55 -34.32
N LYS A 993 -111.95 -68.00 -33.62
CA LYS A 993 -112.47 -66.65 -33.91
C LYS A 993 -111.65 -65.57 -33.21
N LYS A 994 -111.65 -64.35 -33.76
CA LYS A 994 -111.16 -63.17 -33.05
C LYS A 994 -112.20 -62.78 -31.99
N ARG A 995 -111.78 -62.74 -30.72
CA ARG A 995 -112.59 -62.15 -29.64
C ARG A 995 -112.91 -60.70 -29.97
N VAL A 996 -114.16 -60.28 -29.77
CA VAL A 996 -114.59 -58.89 -29.93
C VAL A 996 -114.53 -58.22 -28.56
N ILE A 997 -113.96 -57.02 -28.48
CA ILE A 997 -114.00 -56.21 -27.25
C ILE A 997 -115.44 -55.71 -27.08
N LEU A 998 -116.06 -56.07 -25.96
CA LEU A 998 -117.43 -55.72 -25.60
C LEU A 998 -117.49 -54.44 -24.76
N ASP A 999 -116.48 -54.23 -23.92
CA ASP A 999 -116.39 -53.14 -22.95
C ASP A 999 -114.91 -52.79 -22.70
N THR A 1000 -114.63 -51.51 -22.46
CA THR A 1000 -113.29 -50.99 -22.11
C THR A 1000 -113.44 -50.02 -20.95
N LYS A 1001 -112.87 -50.35 -19.80
CA LYS A 1001 -112.96 -49.54 -18.58
C LYS A 1001 -111.58 -49.08 -18.14
N ASN A 1002 -111.48 -47.78 -17.88
CA ASN A 1002 -110.33 -47.14 -17.25
C ASN A 1002 -110.63 -47.01 -15.76
N ASP A 1003 -109.68 -47.38 -14.91
CA ASP A 1003 -109.81 -47.25 -13.47
C ASP A 1003 -108.46 -46.88 -12.83
N ILE A 1004 -108.49 -46.38 -11.60
CA ILE A 1004 -107.32 -45.91 -10.85
C ILE A 1004 -107.23 -46.64 -9.51
N SER A 1005 -106.05 -47.17 -9.20
CA SER A 1005 -105.72 -47.68 -7.86
C SER A 1005 -104.68 -46.78 -7.19
N HIS A 1006 -104.94 -46.37 -5.95
CA HIS A 1006 -103.94 -45.72 -5.10
C HIS A 1006 -103.11 -46.74 -4.29
N GLU A 1007 -103.50 -48.01 -4.32
CA GLU A 1007 -102.87 -49.12 -3.60
C GLU A 1007 -102.34 -50.19 -4.58
N HIS A 1008 -101.43 -51.04 -4.13
CA HIS A 1008 -100.84 -52.12 -4.94
C HIS A 1008 -101.80 -53.29 -5.21
N THR A 1009 -103.04 -53.25 -4.70
CA THR A 1009 -104.12 -54.15 -5.10
C THR A 1009 -105.42 -53.38 -5.33
N LYS A 1010 -106.29 -53.91 -6.21
CA LYS A 1010 -107.68 -53.45 -6.33
C LYS A 1010 -108.60 -54.60 -6.70
N THR A 1011 -109.74 -54.72 -6.02
CA THR A 1011 -110.79 -55.69 -6.37
C THR A 1011 -111.94 -54.95 -7.03
N ILE A 1012 -112.37 -55.44 -8.20
CA ILE A 1012 -113.54 -54.94 -8.93
C ILE A 1012 -114.54 -56.08 -9.07
N LYS A 1013 -115.82 -55.78 -8.86
CA LYS A 1013 -116.90 -56.74 -9.08
C LYS A 1013 -117.35 -56.78 -10.54
N ALA A 1014 -117.63 -57.98 -11.03
CA ALA A 1014 -118.12 -58.24 -12.37
C ALA A 1014 -119.34 -59.17 -12.32
N SER A 1015 -120.49 -58.67 -12.77
CA SER A 1015 -121.69 -59.45 -13.10
C SER A 1015 -121.59 -60.11 -14.49
N ASP A 1016 -120.85 -59.47 -15.39
CA ASP A 1016 -120.98 -59.71 -16.83
C ASP A 1016 -120.02 -60.79 -17.35
N GLU A 1017 -120.57 -61.69 -18.17
CA GLU A 1017 -119.79 -62.69 -18.90
C GLU A 1017 -118.76 -62.09 -19.89
N GLY A 1018 -117.56 -62.69 -19.91
CA GLY A 1018 -116.51 -62.40 -20.89
C GLY A 1018 -115.11 -62.71 -20.37
N THR A 1019 -114.10 -62.59 -21.24
CA THR A 1019 -112.69 -62.65 -20.86
C THR A 1019 -112.19 -61.24 -20.57
N TYR A 1020 -111.71 -61.01 -19.34
CA TYR A 1020 -111.14 -59.75 -18.88
C TYR A 1020 -109.61 -59.73 -19.02
N GLU A 1021 -109.05 -58.66 -19.60
CA GLU A 1021 -107.60 -58.49 -19.85
C GLU A 1021 -107.20 -57.02 -19.66
N VAL A 1022 -106.01 -56.74 -19.10
CA VAL A 1022 -105.49 -55.36 -18.97
C VAL A 1022 -104.61 -55.01 -20.18
N ILE A 1023 -104.94 -53.92 -20.85
CA ILE A 1023 -104.31 -53.49 -22.12
C ILE A 1023 -103.38 -52.28 -21.98
N SER A 1024 -103.48 -51.54 -20.88
CA SER A 1024 -102.49 -50.52 -20.50
C SER A 1024 -102.43 -50.36 -18.98
N ILE A 1025 -101.25 -49.99 -18.51
CA ILE A 1025 -101.01 -49.54 -17.14
C ILE A 1025 -100.02 -48.38 -17.17
N LYS A 1026 -100.35 -47.32 -16.43
CA LYS A 1026 -99.53 -46.15 -16.17
C LYS A 1026 -99.44 -45.96 -14.66
N ASP A 1027 -98.25 -45.74 -14.15
CA ASP A 1027 -98.02 -45.37 -12.76
C ASP A 1027 -97.68 -43.87 -12.65
N ARG A 1028 -97.14 -43.43 -11.51
CA ARG A 1028 -96.75 -42.04 -11.30
C ARG A 1028 -95.74 -41.50 -12.34
N TYR A 1029 -94.87 -42.35 -12.90
CA TYR A 1029 -93.75 -41.93 -13.75
C TYR A 1029 -93.74 -42.59 -15.14
N CYS A 1030 -94.22 -43.83 -15.24
CA CYS A 1030 -94.02 -44.70 -16.39
C CYS A 1030 -95.33 -45.28 -16.92
N SER A 1031 -95.38 -45.57 -18.23
CA SER A 1031 -96.58 -46.07 -18.88
C SER A 1031 -96.28 -47.17 -19.89
N PHE A 1032 -97.02 -48.26 -19.82
CA PHE A 1032 -96.98 -49.42 -20.70
C PHE A 1032 -98.34 -49.65 -21.35
N SER A 1033 -98.34 -50.03 -22.64
CA SER A 1033 -99.56 -50.47 -23.34
C SER A 1033 -99.25 -51.60 -24.31
N THR A 1034 -100.14 -52.59 -24.37
CA THR A 1034 -100.13 -53.67 -25.36
C THR A 1034 -100.89 -53.30 -26.64
N GLN A 1035 -101.70 -52.23 -26.63
CA GLN A 1035 -102.21 -51.64 -27.86
C GLN A 1035 -101.04 -51.02 -28.63
N SER A 1036 -100.67 -51.65 -29.76
CA SER A 1036 -99.62 -51.15 -30.62
C SER A 1036 -100.05 -49.83 -31.25
N ASP A 1037 -99.62 -48.71 -30.68
CA ASP A 1037 -99.95 -47.39 -31.19
C ASP A 1037 -99.32 -47.18 -32.57
N LYS A 1038 -100.14 -47.30 -33.61
CA LYS A 1038 -99.76 -47.07 -35.01
C LYS A 1038 -99.73 -45.56 -35.34
N GLY A 1039 -99.32 -44.75 -34.38
CA GLY A 1039 -99.41 -43.29 -34.38
C GLY A 1039 -98.13 -42.52 -34.72
N SER A 1040 -96.92 -43.07 -34.50
CA SER A 1040 -95.68 -42.35 -34.87
C SER A 1040 -94.49 -43.24 -35.26
N ARG A 1041 -94.22 -43.29 -36.57
CA ARG A 1041 -92.89 -43.59 -37.15
C ARG A 1041 -92.64 -42.71 -38.37
N ARG A 1042 -92.05 -41.54 -38.14
CA ARG A 1042 -91.41 -40.69 -39.16
C ARG A 1042 -90.16 -40.04 -38.55
N GLY A 1043 -89.11 -39.88 -39.36
CA GLY A 1043 -87.81 -39.33 -38.92
C GLY A 1043 -86.70 -40.38 -39.02
N PHE A 1044 -85.73 -40.12 -39.90
CA PHE A 1044 -84.43 -40.78 -39.99
C PHE A 1044 -83.35 -39.70 -39.80
N PHE A 1045 -82.15 -40.12 -39.39
CA PHE A 1045 -81.00 -39.33 -38.96
C PHE A 1045 -81.14 -38.71 -37.55
#